data_AF-A0A264W466-F1
#
_entry.id   AF-A0A264W466-F1
#
_cell.length_a   1.000
_cell.length_b   1.000
_cell.length_c   1.000
_cell.angle_alpha   90.00
_cell.angle_beta   90.00
_cell.angle_gamma   90.00
#
_symmetry.space_group_name_H-M   'P 1'
#
loop_
_entity.id
_entity.type
_entity.pdbx_description
1 polymer ?
#
loop_
_entity_poly.entity_id
_entity_poly.type
_entity_poly.pdbx_seq_one_letter_code
_entity_poly.pdbx_strand_id
1 'polypeptide(L)'
;MYKRIVVFIVALFFVLAPVASADHFKDVSGFSDEIHFLTDRQIIAGYPNGTYKPKQSVSRLHAVQMLIRDIDDFTSTVKNPGLTDITPESKGYYEIARAVELGIINGKVAKDGTRYFDPNGKLTRGELAVILTETYDLSSTGEEANYFRDVKATSVFYSYVSILVNERITLGYGDGTFGLIAPVSREHFAAFLARVLDETFRPAEGVDVLPPEPEPEPEPEPEPKPPAVDYSYVKSAASKEVGTWAFESSNTSITIREAATGQVVYSYGRYNPVTPASNQKLMTGAAALELLGENYRFTTSLWTNSTIKSGTLGGHIYLKGQGDPTLLKSDLEYLARQLKAKGVTKINGNVVGDSSWYDSARYADKMQPEDEPYYYSAQTMALTLAPNKDYDAGSVIVAASPTSSGSKPKITLEPYTSVMTISNSAKTVSSGSANTLKITRNLGTNTIVITGNIPVGASTKKEWISVVNPAGYALDVFKKALQAEGISFGSGYGQLISSTVPSSATKLAETKSDTLKSLMPVYMKLSNNSMAEHFTKQIGAVKKGTGSWPAGIQAVKEYGKSIGLTMDHWTLIDGSGMSYRNRLTSDQVSLLLLKVRKEPWYPTFEYSLPVAGNSDRLIGGTLRYRLTGSATRGRVLAKTGSLDHVKSLSGYTLTGENEELIFSILTDQNPTGMIPHIDRLVTAISAAKR
;
A
#
# COMPACT_ATOMS: atom_id res chain seq x y z
N MET A 1 22.94 -33.19 -31.07
CA MET A 1 22.99 -31.92 -31.82
C MET A 1 21.95 -30.96 -31.22
N TYR A 2 22.29 -30.25 -30.16
CA TYR A 2 21.57 -29.08 -29.63
C TYR A 2 22.63 -28.15 -29.04
N LYS A 3 22.80 -26.97 -29.63
CA LYS A 3 23.84 -25.99 -29.25
C LYS A 3 23.45 -25.33 -27.92
N ARG A 4 24.21 -25.63 -26.87
CA ARG A 4 24.19 -24.88 -25.61
C ARG A 4 24.71 -23.46 -25.87
N ILE A 5 23.87 -22.46 -25.64
CA ILE A 5 24.27 -21.06 -25.57
C ILE A 5 24.90 -20.86 -24.19
N VAL A 6 26.19 -20.57 -24.16
CA VAL A 6 26.93 -20.21 -22.96
C VAL A 6 26.55 -18.78 -22.59
N VAL A 7 25.73 -18.63 -21.56
CA VAL A 7 25.56 -17.34 -20.87
C VAL A 7 26.80 -17.15 -20.01
N PHE A 8 27.58 -16.11 -20.31
CA PHE A 8 28.67 -15.67 -19.43
C PHE A 8 28.05 -15.16 -18.12
N ILE A 9 27.91 -16.05 -17.16
CA ILE A 9 27.77 -15.68 -15.75
C ILE A 9 29.09 -14.99 -15.40
N VAL A 10 29.04 -13.70 -15.08
CA VAL A 10 30.10 -13.09 -14.27
C VAL A 10 30.02 -13.82 -12.94
N ALA A 11 30.80 -14.89 -12.83
CA ALA A 11 31.01 -15.61 -11.59
C ALA A 11 31.70 -14.61 -10.66
N LEU A 12 30.92 -13.93 -9.82
CA LEU A 12 31.43 -13.58 -8.51
C LEU A 12 31.89 -14.91 -7.93
N PHE A 13 33.19 -15.02 -7.68
CA PHE A 13 33.79 -16.12 -6.95
C PHE A 13 33.04 -16.25 -5.61
N PHE A 14 31.99 -17.07 -5.59
CA PHE A 14 31.72 -17.86 -4.41
C PHE A 14 32.98 -18.69 -4.26
N VAL A 15 33.79 -18.37 -3.26
CA VAL A 15 34.54 -19.42 -2.61
C VAL A 15 33.46 -20.37 -2.09
N LEU A 16 33.11 -21.36 -2.91
CA LEU A 16 32.54 -22.60 -2.46
C LEU A 16 33.60 -23.17 -1.53
N ALA A 17 33.57 -22.73 -0.27
CA ALA A 17 34.11 -23.56 0.79
C ALA A 17 33.48 -24.94 0.56
N PRO A 18 34.26 -26.02 0.62
CA PRO A 18 33.72 -27.36 0.43
C PRO A 18 32.51 -27.46 1.37
N VAL A 19 31.33 -27.69 0.79
CA VAL A 19 30.16 -28.08 1.55
C VAL A 19 30.62 -29.34 2.24
N ALA A 20 30.84 -29.24 3.56
CA ALA A 20 31.13 -30.44 4.34
C ALA A 20 30.04 -31.44 4.01
N SER A 21 30.45 -32.67 3.68
CA SER A 21 29.59 -33.84 3.65
C SER A 21 28.63 -33.80 4.83
N ALA A 22 27.42 -34.32 4.65
CA ALA A 22 26.35 -34.44 5.64
C ALA A 22 26.74 -35.31 6.87
N ASP A 23 27.83 -34.96 7.54
CA ASP A 23 28.09 -35.31 8.92
C ASP A 23 27.30 -34.32 9.77
N HIS A 24 26.23 -34.82 10.38
CA HIS A 24 25.33 -34.09 11.26
C HIS A 24 26.09 -33.15 12.20
N PHE A 25 25.68 -31.87 12.24
CA PHE A 25 26.40 -30.83 12.99
C PHE A 25 26.57 -31.22 14.46
N LYS A 26 27.82 -31.21 14.94
CA LYS A 26 28.17 -31.72 16.28
C LYS A 26 27.51 -30.98 17.45
N ASP A 27 26.96 -29.80 17.21
CA ASP A 27 26.32 -28.92 18.20
C ASP A 27 24.80 -28.84 18.06
N VAL A 28 24.19 -29.68 17.21
CA VAL A 28 22.73 -29.77 17.04
C VAL A 28 22.19 -30.92 17.87
N SER A 29 21.27 -30.60 18.78
CA SER A 29 20.58 -31.60 19.64
C SER A 29 19.05 -31.50 19.58
N GLY A 30 18.50 -30.32 19.29
CA GLY A 30 17.06 -30.12 19.04
C GLY A 30 16.81 -29.73 17.59
N PHE A 31 15.63 -30.09 17.07
CA PHE A 31 15.22 -29.88 15.66
C PHE A 31 16.21 -30.44 14.64
N SER A 32 16.83 -31.58 14.97
CA SER A 32 17.93 -32.14 14.19
C SER A 32 17.46 -32.55 12.79
N ASP A 33 16.29 -33.18 12.70
CA ASP A 33 15.73 -33.64 11.42
C ASP A 33 15.32 -32.46 10.53
N GLU A 34 14.69 -31.41 11.08
CA GLU A 34 14.36 -30.19 10.36
C GLU A 34 15.62 -29.48 9.83
N ILE A 35 16.68 -29.41 10.64
CA ILE A 35 17.94 -28.79 10.25
C ILE A 35 18.62 -29.61 9.13
N HIS A 36 18.60 -30.94 9.21
CA HIS A 36 19.19 -31.80 8.17
C HIS A 36 18.39 -31.71 6.87
N PHE A 37 17.06 -31.77 6.94
CA PHE A 37 16.17 -31.58 5.79
C PHE A 37 16.48 -30.30 5.00
N LEU A 38 16.61 -29.17 5.70
CA LEU A 38 16.94 -27.90 5.05
C LEU A 38 18.39 -27.83 4.55
N THR A 39 19.32 -28.55 5.19
CA THR A 39 20.73 -28.61 4.79
C THR A 39 20.90 -29.43 3.51
N ASP A 40 20.21 -30.56 3.42
CA ASP A 40 20.22 -31.45 2.24
C ASP A 40 19.62 -30.75 1.01
N ARG A 41 18.64 -29.87 1.23
CA ARG A 41 18.07 -28.98 0.21
C ARG A 41 18.92 -27.74 -0.09
N GLN A 42 20.08 -27.58 0.58
CA GLN A 42 21.01 -26.45 0.44
C GLN A 42 20.40 -25.08 0.78
N ILE A 43 19.30 -25.06 1.53
CA ILE A 43 18.61 -23.84 1.98
C ILE A 43 19.44 -23.19 3.10
N ILE A 44 19.87 -24.02 4.06
CA ILE A 44 20.72 -23.61 5.18
C ILE A 44 22.09 -24.28 5.12
N ALA A 45 23.06 -23.68 5.80
CA ALA A 45 24.41 -24.23 5.92
C ALA A 45 24.97 -23.97 7.32
N GLY A 46 25.89 -24.84 7.75
CA GLY A 46 26.71 -24.65 8.94
C GLY A 46 28.00 -23.87 8.67
N TYR A 47 28.86 -23.85 9.67
CA TYR A 47 30.15 -23.19 9.65
C TYR A 47 31.26 -24.17 9.24
N PRO A 48 32.38 -23.68 8.67
CA PRO A 48 33.51 -24.53 8.23
C PRO A 48 34.12 -25.43 9.31
N ASN A 49 33.88 -25.12 10.59
CA ASN A 49 34.34 -25.90 11.74
C ASN A 49 33.39 -27.06 12.14
N GLY A 50 32.40 -27.37 11.29
CA GLY A 50 31.42 -28.45 11.50
C GLY A 50 30.33 -28.13 12.52
N THR A 51 30.09 -26.85 12.84
CA THR A 51 29.01 -26.42 13.76
C THR A 51 27.86 -25.73 13.03
N TYR A 52 26.64 -25.78 13.56
CA TYR A 52 25.48 -25.04 13.07
C TYR A 52 25.18 -23.78 13.89
N LYS A 53 25.55 -23.75 15.17
CA LYS A 53 25.23 -22.72 16.17
C LYS A 53 23.73 -22.52 16.37
N PRO A 54 22.96 -23.54 16.80
CA PRO A 54 21.50 -23.51 16.81
C PRO A 54 20.89 -22.36 17.64
N LYS A 55 21.52 -21.99 18.76
CA LYS A 55 21.04 -20.91 19.65
C LYS A 55 21.34 -19.49 19.15
N GLN A 56 22.14 -19.34 18.10
CA GLN A 56 22.49 -18.02 17.59
C GLN A 56 21.30 -17.37 16.88
N SER A 57 21.05 -16.08 17.15
CA SER A 57 19.96 -15.35 16.49
C SER A 57 20.21 -15.10 15.00
N VAL A 58 19.16 -15.23 14.20
CA VAL A 58 19.17 -15.00 12.75
C VAL A 58 19.11 -13.49 12.48
N SER A 59 19.98 -13.00 11.59
CA SER A 59 19.87 -11.63 11.08
C SER A 59 18.85 -11.57 9.95
N ARG A 60 18.25 -10.40 9.73
CA ARG A 60 17.26 -10.19 8.68
C ARG A 60 17.80 -10.52 7.29
N LEU A 61 19.05 -10.18 6.98
CA LEU A 61 19.69 -10.57 5.72
C LEU A 61 19.79 -12.10 5.57
N HIS A 62 20.25 -12.81 6.60
CA HIS A 62 20.39 -14.27 6.52
C HIS A 62 19.02 -14.94 6.34
N ALA A 63 17.97 -14.44 6.99
CA ALA A 63 16.62 -14.93 6.78
C ALA A 63 16.18 -14.82 5.31
N VAL A 64 16.36 -13.65 4.70
CA VAL A 64 16.07 -13.44 3.28
C VAL A 64 16.88 -14.36 2.38
N GLN A 65 18.16 -14.54 2.65
CA GLN A 65 19.01 -15.42 1.85
C GLN A 65 18.57 -16.89 1.92
N MET A 66 18.08 -17.36 3.07
CA MET A 66 17.53 -18.70 3.21
C MET A 66 16.24 -18.84 2.40
N LEU A 67 15.33 -17.86 2.47
CA LEU A 67 14.05 -17.88 1.74
C LEU A 67 14.24 -17.78 0.21
N ILE A 68 15.09 -16.87 -0.26
CA ILE A 68 15.38 -16.72 -1.70
C ILE A 68 16.00 -17.98 -2.31
N ARG A 69 16.81 -18.73 -1.53
CA ARG A 69 17.38 -20.01 -1.98
C ARG A 69 16.31 -21.08 -2.12
N ASP A 70 15.38 -21.15 -1.20
CA ASP A 70 14.31 -22.15 -1.26
C ASP A 70 13.39 -21.94 -2.47
N ILE A 71 12.99 -20.69 -2.74
CA ILE A 71 12.10 -20.39 -3.88
C ILE A 71 12.83 -20.39 -5.25
N ASP A 72 14.15 -20.58 -5.28
CA ASP A 72 15.02 -20.62 -6.47
C ASP A 72 14.82 -19.44 -7.46
N ASP A 73 14.53 -18.25 -6.94
CA ASP A 73 14.14 -17.08 -7.75
C ASP A 73 15.15 -15.92 -7.65
N PHE A 74 16.44 -16.23 -7.79
CA PHE A 74 17.51 -15.22 -7.77
C PHE A 74 17.76 -14.59 -9.15
N THR A 75 17.87 -13.26 -9.20
CA THR A 75 18.24 -12.50 -10.40
C THR A 75 19.06 -11.26 -10.05
N SER A 76 20.01 -10.90 -10.92
CA SER A 76 20.73 -9.61 -10.84
C SER A 76 19.97 -8.45 -11.47
N THR A 77 18.84 -8.73 -12.11
CA THR A 77 17.95 -7.72 -12.71
C THR A 77 16.76 -7.51 -11.78
N VAL A 78 16.92 -6.63 -10.80
CA VAL A 78 15.91 -6.32 -9.76
C VAL A 78 15.42 -4.88 -9.86
N LYS A 79 14.17 -4.65 -9.43
CA LYS A 79 13.68 -3.30 -9.17
C LYS A 79 14.41 -2.71 -7.96
N ASN A 80 14.74 -1.41 -7.99
CA ASN A 80 15.29 -0.76 -6.81
C ASN A 80 14.24 -0.81 -5.68
N PRO A 81 14.53 -1.47 -4.54
CA PRO A 81 13.54 -1.65 -3.48
C PRO A 81 13.22 -0.33 -2.75
N GLY A 82 14.01 0.72 -2.97
CA GLY A 82 13.87 2.03 -2.35
C GLY A 82 14.01 1.95 -0.82
N LEU A 83 15.01 1.18 -0.38
CA LEU A 83 15.47 1.04 1.00
C LEU A 83 16.74 1.89 1.17
N THR A 84 16.79 2.74 2.18
CA THR A 84 17.82 3.79 2.31
C THR A 84 19.17 3.31 2.84
N ASP A 85 19.21 2.14 3.47
CA ASP A 85 20.37 1.57 4.15
C ASP A 85 21.07 0.46 3.33
N ILE A 86 20.66 0.26 2.08
CA ILE A 86 21.30 -0.67 1.14
C ILE A 86 21.42 -0.03 -0.25
N THR A 87 22.50 -0.36 -0.94
CA THR A 87 22.83 0.06 -2.30
C THR A 87 23.21 -1.15 -3.15
N PRO A 88 23.29 -1.06 -4.50
CA PRO A 88 23.73 -2.18 -5.35
C PRO A 88 25.08 -2.81 -4.95
N GLU A 89 25.93 -2.07 -4.25
CA GLU A 89 27.22 -2.53 -3.73
C GLU A 89 27.12 -3.24 -2.36
N SER A 90 25.97 -3.14 -1.70
CA SER A 90 25.73 -3.76 -0.40
C SER A 90 25.64 -5.28 -0.51
N LYS A 91 26.26 -6.00 0.44
CA LYS A 91 26.14 -7.45 0.53
C LYS A 91 24.67 -7.86 0.67
N GLY A 92 24.21 -8.74 -0.22
CA GLY A 92 22.84 -9.24 -0.21
C GLY A 92 21.81 -8.32 -0.87
N TYR A 93 22.26 -7.25 -1.56
CA TYR A 93 21.35 -6.29 -2.18
C TYR A 93 20.35 -6.95 -3.15
N TYR A 94 20.82 -7.84 -4.01
CA TYR A 94 19.97 -8.48 -5.02
C TYR A 94 18.96 -9.42 -4.38
N GLU A 95 19.35 -10.18 -3.35
CA GLU A 95 18.44 -11.04 -2.59
C GLU A 95 17.38 -10.21 -1.86
N ILE A 96 17.79 -9.10 -1.20
CA ILE A 96 16.85 -8.21 -0.52
C ILE A 96 15.92 -7.53 -1.52
N ALA A 97 16.44 -6.99 -2.62
CA ALA A 97 15.66 -6.33 -3.65
C ALA A 97 14.67 -7.28 -4.29
N ARG A 98 15.08 -8.53 -4.57
CA ARG A 98 14.20 -9.57 -5.10
C ARG A 98 13.12 -9.96 -4.11
N ALA A 99 13.46 -10.13 -2.83
CA ALA A 99 12.48 -10.44 -1.80
C ALA A 99 11.47 -9.29 -1.60
N VAL A 100 11.88 -8.02 -1.76
CA VAL A 100 10.95 -6.89 -1.78
C VAL A 100 10.05 -6.92 -3.02
N GLU A 101 10.62 -7.21 -4.19
CA GLU A 101 9.88 -7.28 -5.46
C GLU A 101 8.80 -8.37 -5.43
N LEU A 102 9.12 -9.53 -4.84
CA LEU A 102 8.20 -10.64 -4.64
C LEU A 102 7.13 -10.35 -3.57
N GLY A 103 7.32 -9.32 -2.73
CA GLY A 103 6.42 -8.99 -1.63
C GLY A 103 6.70 -9.75 -0.33
N ILE A 104 7.75 -10.57 -0.29
CA ILE A 104 8.19 -11.36 0.87
C ILE A 104 8.58 -10.45 2.05
N ILE A 105 9.18 -9.29 1.77
CA ILE A 105 9.57 -8.31 2.78
C ILE A 105 9.25 -6.88 2.35
N ASN A 106 8.86 -6.04 3.31
CA ASN A 106 8.58 -4.61 3.09
C ASN A 106 9.59 -3.66 3.75
N GLY A 107 10.57 -4.19 4.50
CA GLY A 107 11.47 -3.36 5.30
C GLY A 107 10.76 -2.64 6.45
N LYS A 108 11.51 -1.83 7.19
CA LYS A 108 11.06 -0.99 8.30
C LYS A 108 10.86 0.45 7.81
N VAL A 109 10.01 1.21 8.49
CA VAL A 109 9.79 2.63 8.21
C VAL A 109 10.35 3.45 9.38
N ALA A 110 11.22 4.40 9.09
CA ALA A 110 11.74 5.35 10.07
C ALA A 110 10.73 6.47 10.36
N LYS A 111 10.93 7.22 11.45
CA LYS A 111 10.01 8.30 11.87
C LYS A 111 9.79 9.38 10.80
N ASP A 112 10.75 9.56 9.90
CA ASP A 112 10.70 10.51 8.80
C ASP A 112 10.02 9.94 7.53
N GLY A 113 9.51 8.71 7.59
CA GLY A 113 8.86 8.01 6.49
C GLY A 113 9.82 7.29 5.54
N THR A 114 11.12 7.35 5.77
CA THR A 114 12.08 6.60 4.94
C THR A 114 12.01 5.10 5.23
N ARG A 115 12.09 4.27 4.19
CA ARG A 115 12.13 2.82 4.32
C ARG A 115 13.58 2.34 4.41
N TYR A 116 13.87 1.41 5.31
CA TYR A 116 15.18 0.79 5.49
C TYR A 116 15.02 -0.70 5.80
N PHE A 117 16.01 -1.54 5.54
CA PHE A 117 15.90 -2.99 5.72
C PHE A 117 16.43 -3.48 7.06
N ASP A 118 17.48 -2.86 7.59
CA ASP A 118 18.28 -3.28 8.74
C ASP A 118 18.90 -4.68 8.55
N PRO A 119 19.87 -4.86 7.63
CA PRO A 119 20.42 -6.17 7.27
C PRO A 119 21.00 -6.96 8.45
N ASN A 120 21.58 -6.26 9.42
CA ASN A 120 22.26 -6.84 10.58
C ASN A 120 21.34 -6.99 11.80
N GLY A 121 20.18 -6.33 11.79
CA GLY A 121 19.15 -6.46 12.82
C GLY A 121 18.73 -7.91 13.02
N LYS A 122 18.42 -8.25 14.27
CA LYS A 122 17.92 -9.57 14.61
C LYS A 122 16.45 -9.69 14.20
N LEU A 123 16.12 -10.76 13.50
CA LEU A 123 14.74 -11.06 13.12
C LEU A 123 13.97 -11.49 14.38
N THR A 124 12.80 -10.91 14.64
CA THR A 124 11.94 -11.36 15.75
C THR A 124 11.03 -12.50 15.30
N ARG A 125 10.44 -13.25 16.26
CA ARG A 125 9.46 -14.30 15.92
C ARG A 125 8.18 -13.76 15.29
N GLY A 126 7.71 -12.58 15.71
CA GLY A 126 6.58 -11.90 15.08
C GLY A 126 6.89 -11.50 13.63
N GLU A 127 8.10 -10.98 13.37
CA GLU A 127 8.55 -10.70 12.00
C GLU A 127 8.69 -11.98 11.17
N LEU A 128 9.19 -13.08 11.76
CA LEU A 128 9.25 -14.38 11.08
C LEU A 128 7.85 -14.90 10.70
N ALA A 129 6.86 -14.72 11.58
CA ALA A 129 5.49 -15.14 11.31
C ALA A 129 4.90 -14.44 10.08
N VAL A 130 5.12 -13.13 9.98
CA VAL A 130 4.75 -12.35 8.78
C VAL A 130 5.49 -12.91 7.56
N ILE A 131 6.81 -13.04 7.64
CA ILE A 131 7.62 -13.46 6.49
C ILE A 131 7.21 -14.83 5.96
N LEU A 132 7.01 -15.84 6.82
CA LEU A 132 6.63 -17.18 6.37
C LEU A 132 5.22 -17.20 5.77
N THR A 133 4.28 -16.50 6.41
CA THR A 133 2.90 -16.40 5.90
C THR A 133 2.87 -15.76 4.52
N GLU A 134 3.60 -14.66 4.32
CA GLU A 134 3.63 -13.94 3.03
C GLU A 134 4.49 -14.65 1.97
N THR A 135 5.53 -15.41 2.36
CA THR A 135 6.39 -16.11 1.38
C THR A 135 5.70 -17.33 0.80
N TYR A 136 4.94 -18.05 1.63
CA TYR A 136 4.33 -19.33 1.27
C TYR A 136 2.81 -19.26 1.11
N ASP A 137 2.26 -18.04 1.02
CA ASP A 137 0.83 -17.75 0.85
C ASP A 137 -0.06 -18.56 1.83
N LEU A 138 0.39 -18.67 3.09
CA LEU A 138 -0.32 -19.45 4.09
C LEU A 138 -1.65 -18.77 4.45
N SER A 139 -2.72 -19.55 4.49
CA SER A 139 -4.05 -19.07 4.84
C SER A 139 -4.80 -20.14 5.63
N SER A 140 -5.55 -19.73 6.65
CA SER A 140 -6.29 -20.65 7.52
C SER A 140 -7.54 -19.97 8.07
N THR A 141 -8.57 -20.76 8.35
CA THR A 141 -9.79 -20.30 9.04
C THR A 141 -9.71 -20.65 10.53
N GLY A 142 -9.55 -19.65 11.42
CA GLY A 142 -9.52 -19.86 12.87
C GLY A 142 -8.87 -18.68 13.63
N GLU A 143 -9.36 -18.37 14.83
CA GLU A 143 -8.92 -17.23 15.65
C GLU A 143 -8.14 -17.64 16.91
N GLU A 144 -7.20 -18.59 16.79
CA GLU A 144 -6.67 -19.28 17.98
C GLU A 144 -5.39 -18.70 18.59
N ALA A 145 -4.80 -17.59 18.11
CA ALA A 145 -3.58 -17.08 18.76
C ALA A 145 -3.80 -16.49 20.16
N ASN A 146 -5.05 -16.38 20.63
CA ASN A 146 -5.41 -15.75 21.90
C ASN A 146 -4.98 -16.53 23.16
N TYR A 147 -4.59 -17.81 23.04
CA TYR A 147 -4.03 -18.56 24.16
C TYR A 147 -2.60 -18.12 24.51
N PHE A 148 -1.88 -17.47 23.60
CA PHE A 148 -0.61 -16.83 23.93
C PHE A 148 -0.84 -15.53 24.69
N ARG A 149 -0.33 -15.45 25.92
CA ARG A 149 -0.51 -14.26 26.77
C ARG A 149 0.08 -12.98 26.17
N ASP A 150 1.08 -13.10 25.29
CA ASP A 150 1.75 -11.97 24.62
C ASP A 150 1.19 -11.66 23.22
N VAL A 151 0.20 -12.42 22.72
CA VAL A 151 -0.41 -12.20 21.39
C VAL A 151 -1.85 -11.71 21.54
N LYS A 152 -1.99 -10.39 21.70
CA LYS A 152 -3.31 -9.74 21.81
C LYS A 152 -4.00 -9.63 20.44
N ALA A 153 -5.32 -9.70 20.40
CA ALA A 153 -6.13 -9.46 19.19
C ALA A 153 -5.83 -8.11 18.49
N THR A 154 -5.39 -7.11 19.26
CA THR A 154 -4.99 -5.79 18.75
C THR A 154 -3.54 -5.73 18.22
N SER A 155 -2.78 -6.81 18.34
CA SER A 155 -1.42 -6.90 17.84
C SER A 155 -1.42 -6.95 16.33
N VAL A 156 -0.51 -6.18 15.70
CA VAL A 156 -0.27 -6.26 14.24
C VAL A 156 0.19 -7.64 13.77
N PHE A 157 0.63 -8.50 14.70
CA PHE A 157 1.06 -9.87 14.41
C PHE A 157 -0.04 -10.92 14.63
N TYR A 158 -1.20 -10.53 15.17
CA TYR A 158 -2.22 -11.47 15.64
C TYR A 158 -2.64 -12.47 14.55
N SER A 159 -3.08 -11.96 13.39
CA SER A 159 -3.52 -12.80 12.27
C SER A 159 -2.43 -13.75 11.76
N TYR A 160 -1.19 -13.27 11.66
CA TYR A 160 -0.06 -14.07 11.19
C TYR A 160 0.29 -15.20 12.16
N VAL A 161 0.24 -14.93 13.47
CA VAL A 161 0.47 -15.96 14.48
C VAL A 161 -0.68 -16.97 14.46
N SER A 162 -1.94 -16.54 14.31
CA SER A 162 -3.09 -17.44 14.19
C SER A 162 -2.93 -18.39 13.02
N ILE A 163 -2.47 -17.90 11.86
CA ILE A 163 -2.20 -18.76 10.69
C ILE A 163 -1.15 -19.81 11.02
N LEU A 164 -0.02 -19.43 11.61
CA LEU A 164 1.02 -20.40 11.96
C LEU A 164 0.55 -21.45 12.98
N VAL A 165 -0.35 -21.08 13.88
CA VAL A 165 -0.94 -22.00 14.87
C VAL A 165 -1.87 -22.99 14.17
N ASN A 166 -2.81 -22.49 13.38
CA ASN A 166 -3.79 -23.31 12.67
C ASN A 166 -3.12 -24.30 11.71
N GLU A 167 -2.02 -23.87 11.08
CA GLU A 167 -1.19 -24.71 10.20
C GLU A 167 -0.26 -25.66 10.97
N ARG A 168 -0.28 -25.67 12.31
CA ARG A 168 0.61 -26.46 13.19
C ARG A 168 2.10 -26.21 12.92
N ILE A 169 2.45 -24.98 12.54
CA ILE A 169 3.85 -24.58 12.34
C ILE A 169 4.50 -24.22 13.69
N THR A 170 3.73 -23.74 14.67
CA THR A 170 4.23 -23.31 15.98
C THR A 170 3.27 -23.68 17.11
N LEU A 171 3.83 -24.08 18.26
CA LEU A 171 3.13 -24.22 19.55
C LEU A 171 3.49 -23.09 20.53
N GLY A 172 4.32 -22.14 20.09
CA GLY A 172 4.93 -21.12 20.94
C GLY A 172 5.99 -21.69 21.88
N TYR A 173 6.18 -21.03 23.01
CA TYR A 173 6.99 -21.49 24.12
C TYR A 173 6.11 -22.21 25.13
N GLY A 174 6.64 -23.26 25.76
CA GLY A 174 5.94 -24.04 26.80
C GLY A 174 5.59 -23.25 28.07
N ASP A 175 5.88 -21.94 28.12
CA ASP A 175 5.45 -21.03 29.16
C ASP A 175 4.13 -20.32 28.85
N GLY A 176 3.52 -20.56 27.67
CA GLY A 176 2.29 -19.92 27.22
C GLY A 176 2.49 -18.58 26.51
N THR A 177 3.68 -18.35 25.94
CA THR A 177 3.99 -17.16 25.12
C THR A 177 4.44 -17.54 23.71
N PHE A 178 4.20 -16.69 22.73
CA PHE A 178 4.79 -16.85 21.39
C PHE A 178 6.16 -16.16 21.30
N GLY A 179 6.38 -15.08 22.04
CA GLY A 179 7.59 -14.27 22.04
C GLY A 179 7.70 -13.31 20.85
N LEU A 180 6.66 -12.52 20.57
CA LEU A 180 6.54 -11.66 19.38
C LEU A 180 7.79 -10.82 19.07
N ILE A 181 8.40 -10.24 20.10
CA ILE A 181 9.56 -9.34 19.98
C ILE A 181 10.89 -10.04 20.28
N ALA A 182 10.88 -11.33 20.64
CA ALA A 182 12.08 -12.08 20.93
C ALA A 182 12.84 -12.39 19.61
N PRO A 183 14.17 -12.20 19.57
CA PRO A 183 14.99 -12.65 18.45
C PRO A 183 14.82 -14.15 18.19
N VAL A 184 14.62 -14.53 16.93
CA VAL A 184 14.54 -15.94 16.55
C VAL A 184 15.92 -16.57 16.43
N SER A 185 16.11 -17.74 17.05
CA SER A 185 17.33 -18.55 16.92
C SER A 185 17.35 -19.32 15.60
N ARG A 186 18.53 -19.75 15.17
CA ARG A 186 18.71 -20.53 13.92
C ARG A 186 17.92 -21.83 13.92
N GLU A 187 17.90 -22.55 15.04
CA GLU A 187 17.12 -23.79 15.16
C GLU A 187 15.60 -23.55 15.07
N HIS A 188 15.07 -22.47 15.66
CA HIS A 188 13.64 -22.17 15.58
C HIS A 188 13.25 -21.68 14.18
N PHE A 189 14.12 -20.91 13.52
CA PHE A 189 13.91 -20.54 12.12
C PHE A 189 13.87 -21.80 11.25
N ALA A 190 14.81 -22.74 11.44
CA ALA A 190 14.85 -24.00 10.70
C ALA A 190 13.59 -24.84 10.95
N ALA A 191 13.17 -24.99 12.21
CA ALA A 191 11.96 -25.74 12.56
C ALA A 191 10.70 -25.16 11.90
N PHE A 192 10.53 -23.83 11.94
CA PHE A 192 9.38 -23.17 11.34
C PHE A 192 9.38 -23.35 9.82
N LEU A 193 10.53 -23.12 9.17
CA LEU A 193 10.65 -23.24 7.73
C LEU A 193 10.45 -24.70 7.27
N ALA A 194 11.03 -25.68 7.95
CA ALA A 194 10.84 -27.09 7.62
C ALA A 194 9.38 -27.51 7.70
N ARG A 195 8.63 -27.07 8.73
CA ARG A 195 7.19 -27.34 8.88
C ARG A 195 6.32 -26.72 7.80
N VAL A 196 6.75 -25.57 7.27
CA VAL A 196 6.10 -24.95 6.12
C VAL A 196 6.36 -25.77 4.85
N LEU A 197 7.58 -26.24 4.66
CA LEU A 197 8.00 -26.95 3.45
C LEU A 197 7.60 -28.43 3.42
N ASP A 198 7.40 -29.05 4.58
CA ASP A 198 7.04 -30.45 4.71
C ASP A 198 6.19 -30.65 5.98
N GLU A 199 4.95 -31.08 5.78
CA GLU A 199 3.96 -31.24 6.84
C GLU A 199 4.32 -32.37 7.82
N THR A 200 5.22 -33.29 7.44
CA THR A 200 5.67 -34.38 8.32
C THR A 200 6.45 -33.88 9.54
N PHE A 201 6.99 -32.66 9.50
CA PHE A 201 7.63 -32.01 10.66
C PHE A 201 6.64 -31.27 11.58
N ARG A 202 5.37 -31.15 11.18
CA ARG A 202 4.35 -30.49 11.99
C ARG A 202 3.98 -31.40 13.18
N PRO A 203 3.76 -30.85 14.40
CA PRO A 203 3.31 -31.64 15.54
C PRO A 203 2.04 -32.43 15.21
N ALA A 204 1.92 -33.65 15.73
CA ALA A 204 0.73 -34.48 15.56
C ALA A 204 -0.51 -33.78 16.15
N GLU A 205 -1.67 -34.04 15.54
CA GLU A 205 -2.96 -33.57 16.07
C GLU A 205 -3.14 -34.11 17.49
N GLY A 206 -3.56 -33.26 18.43
CA GLY A 206 -3.77 -33.62 19.83
C GLY A 206 -2.52 -33.69 20.71
N VAL A 207 -1.33 -33.33 20.22
CA VAL A 207 -0.16 -33.09 21.11
C VAL A 207 -0.35 -31.74 21.79
N ASP A 208 -0.58 -31.73 23.11
CA ASP A 208 -0.90 -30.56 23.95
C ASP A 208 -0.32 -29.23 23.44
N VAL A 209 -1.15 -28.53 22.68
CA VAL A 209 -1.07 -27.10 22.37
C VAL A 209 -1.90 -26.30 23.38
N LEU A 210 -2.68 -26.98 24.22
CA LEU A 210 -3.68 -26.41 25.12
C LEU A 210 -3.61 -27.14 26.48
N PRO A 211 -3.94 -26.50 27.61
CA PRO A 211 -4.37 -27.24 28.80
C PRO A 211 -5.55 -28.17 28.43
N PRO A 212 -5.76 -29.28 29.16
CA PRO A 212 -6.65 -30.36 28.75
C PRO A 212 -8.04 -29.85 28.37
N GLU A 213 -8.56 -30.38 27.26
CA GLU A 213 -9.91 -30.15 26.76
C GLU A 213 -10.94 -30.44 27.87
N PRO A 214 -11.92 -29.55 28.13
CA PRO A 214 -13.09 -29.97 28.89
C PRO A 214 -13.79 -31.11 28.15
N GLU A 215 -14.37 -32.06 28.90
CA GLU A 215 -15.13 -33.19 28.32
C GLU A 215 -16.11 -32.72 27.23
N PRO A 216 -16.37 -33.53 26.19
CA PRO A 216 -17.21 -33.13 25.08
C PRO A 216 -18.60 -32.73 25.59
N GLU A 217 -18.89 -31.44 25.52
CA GLU A 217 -20.24 -30.95 25.70
C GLU A 217 -21.11 -31.48 24.54
N PRO A 218 -22.38 -31.86 24.82
CA PRO A 218 -23.32 -32.23 23.77
C PRO A 218 -23.41 -31.12 22.72
N GLU A 219 -23.67 -31.48 21.45
CA GLU A 219 -23.79 -30.54 20.33
C GLU A 219 -24.47 -29.23 20.77
N PRO A 220 -23.85 -28.05 20.54
CA PRO A 220 -24.38 -26.82 21.08
C PRO A 220 -25.76 -26.57 20.46
N GLU A 221 -26.78 -26.55 21.32
CA GLU A 221 -27.97 -25.77 21.04
C GLU A 221 -27.51 -24.37 20.60
N PRO A 222 -28.17 -23.74 19.60
CA PRO A 222 -27.74 -22.45 19.07
C PRO A 222 -27.47 -21.49 20.22
N GLU A 223 -26.23 -20.97 20.29
CA GLU A 223 -25.80 -20.13 21.40
C GLU A 223 -26.89 -19.07 21.70
N PRO A 224 -27.35 -18.97 22.96
CA PRO A 224 -28.26 -17.90 23.32
C PRO A 224 -27.56 -16.59 22.98
N LYS A 225 -28.18 -15.77 22.12
CA LYS A 225 -27.67 -14.45 21.76
C LYS A 225 -27.18 -13.76 23.05
N PRO A 226 -25.94 -13.26 23.11
CA PRO A 226 -25.45 -12.58 24.30
C PRO A 226 -26.48 -11.53 24.73
N PRO A 227 -26.76 -11.38 26.04
CA PRO A 227 -27.77 -10.46 26.52
C PRO A 227 -27.49 -9.08 25.93
N ALA A 228 -28.53 -8.47 25.35
CA ALA A 228 -28.39 -7.18 24.67
C ALA A 228 -27.73 -6.17 25.62
N VAL A 229 -26.56 -5.67 25.23
CA VAL A 229 -25.84 -4.64 25.97
C VAL A 229 -26.68 -3.36 25.93
N ASP A 230 -26.98 -2.79 27.11
CA ASP A 230 -27.63 -1.49 27.16
C ASP A 230 -26.64 -0.37 26.81
N TYR A 231 -26.77 0.15 25.59
CA TYR A 231 -25.98 1.27 25.08
C TYR A 231 -26.55 2.66 25.42
N SER A 232 -27.43 2.77 26.42
CA SER A 232 -28.01 4.05 26.90
C SER A 232 -26.95 5.12 27.22
N TYR A 233 -25.80 4.72 27.76
CA TYR A 233 -24.67 5.62 28.06
C TYR A 233 -23.99 6.17 26.79
N VAL A 234 -23.80 5.35 25.75
CA VAL A 234 -23.31 5.82 24.43
C VAL A 234 -24.31 6.76 23.78
N LYS A 235 -25.60 6.39 23.81
CA LYS A 235 -26.68 7.23 23.29
C LYS A 235 -26.70 8.60 23.97
N SER A 236 -26.53 8.63 25.29
CA SER A 236 -26.49 9.87 26.08
C SER A 236 -25.27 10.72 25.72
N ALA A 237 -24.08 10.11 25.62
CA ALA A 237 -22.86 10.79 25.21
C ALA A 237 -22.97 11.40 23.79
N ALA A 238 -23.51 10.63 22.84
CA ALA A 238 -23.71 11.10 21.47
C ALA A 238 -24.76 12.23 21.39
N SER A 239 -25.89 12.09 22.09
CA SER A 239 -26.98 13.09 22.04
C SER A 239 -26.51 14.48 22.50
N LYS A 240 -25.62 14.54 23.50
CA LYS A 240 -25.06 15.79 24.01
C LYS A 240 -24.25 16.56 22.97
N GLU A 241 -23.48 15.85 22.14
CA GLU A 241 -22.64 16.48 21.12
C GLU A 241 -23.43 16.79 19.83
N VAL A 242 -24.37 15.93 19.46
CA VAL A 242 -25.17 16.09 18.24
C VAL A 242 -26.25 17.18 18.37
N GLY A 243 -26.81 17.39 19.56
CA GLY A 243 -27.76 18.50 19.83
C GLY A 243 -27.10 19.90 19.87
N THR A 244 -25.94 20.07 19.22
CA THR A 244 -25.27 21.36 19.10
C THR A 244 -25.64 22.03 17.78
N TRP A 245 -25.66 23.36 17.78
CA TRP A 245 -26.02 24.17 16.62
C TRP A 245 -25.25 23.79 15.34
N ALA A 246 -24.03 23.28 15.46
CA ALA A 246 -23.21 22.92 14.30
C ALA A 246 -23.86 21.80 13.47
N PHE A 247 -24.28 20.71 14.10
CA PHE A 247 -24.93 19.60 13.38
C PHE A 247 -26.34 19.95 12.91
N GLU A 248 -27.07 20.76 13.68
CA GLU A 248 -28.43 21.23 13.34
C GLU A 248 -28.45 22.21 12.17
N SER A 249 -27.41 23.03 12.02
CA SER A 249 -27.27 24.01 10.92
C SER A 249 -26.59 23.46 9.68
N SER A 250 -26.25 22.17 9.67
CA SER A 250 -25.63 21.47 8.53
C SER A 250 -26.55 20.35 8.04
N ASN A 251 -26.40 19.93 6.78
CA ASN A 251 -27.02 18.68 6.36
C ASN A 251 -26.18 17.50 6.88
N THR A 252 -26.73 16.80 7.87
CA THR A 252 -26.02 15.83 8.69
C THR A 252 -26.63 14.43 8.56
N SER A 253 -25.77 13.41 8.46
CA SER A 253 -26.12 12.00 8.58
C SER A 253 -25.15 11.29 9.52
N ILE A 254 -25.66 10.77 10.64
CA ILE A 254 -24.89 10.08 11.69
C ILE A 254 -25.53 8.74 12.01
N THR A 255 -24.71 7.70 12.06
CA THR A 255 -25.09 6.37 12.55
C THR A 255 -23.96 5.77 13.38
N ILE A 256 -24.30 5.23 14.55
CA ILE A 256 -23.41 4.47 15.43
C ILE A 256 -24.03 3.10 15.66
N ARG A 257 -23.24 2.05 15.48
CA ARG A 257 -23.63 0.66 15.65
C ARG A 257 -22.74 -0.04 16.66
N GLU A 258 -23.31 -0.99 17.37
CA GLU A 258 -22.55 -2.07 17.99
C GLU A 258 -21.91 -2.90 16.88
N ALA A 259 -20.61 -3.18 17.00
CA ALA A 259 -19.88 -3.87 15.96
C ALA A 259 -20.24 -5.38 15.88
N ALA A 260 -20.56 -6.02 17.01
CA ALA A 260 -20.86 -7.47 17.07
C ALA A 260 -22.20 -7.83 16.40
N THR A 261 -23.28 -7.13 16.76
CA THR A 261 -24.63 -7.45 16.26
C THR A 261 -25.05 -6.59 15.07
N GLY A 262 -24.43 -5.42 14.89
CA GLY A 262 -24.86 -4.40 13.94
C GLY A 262 -26.03 -3.55 14.41
N GLN A 263 -26.50 -3.73 15.66
CA GLN A 263 -27.56 -2.93 16.26
C GLN A 263 -27.22 -1.44 16.18
N VAL A 264 -28.15 -0.63 15.69
CA VAL A 264 -28.00 0.83 15.70
C VAL A 264 -28.22 1.33 17.12
N VAL A 265 -27.14 1.84 17.71
CA VAL A 265 -27.09 2.39 19.07
C VAL A 265 -27.55 3.84 19.09
N TYR A 266 -27.13 4.61 18.09
CA TYR A 266 -27.49 6.02 17.94
C TYR A 266 -27.59 6.39 16.47
N SER A 267 -28.50 7.30 16.15
CA SER A 267 -28.62 7.85 14.80
C SER A 267 -29.19 9.26 14.80
N TYR A 268 -28.76 10.08 13.84
CA TYR A 268 -29.33 11.40 13.55
C TYR A 268 -29.28 11.63 12.04
N GLY A 269 -30.40 11.95 11.40
CA GLY A 269 -30.44 12.13 9.94
C GLY A 269 -29.89 10.91 9.15
N ARG A 270 -30.04 9.70 9.71
CA ARG A 270 -29.34 8.48 9.25
C ARG A 270 -29.53 8.15 7.76
N TYR A 271 -30.66 8.53 7.18
CA TYR A 271 -30.98 8.34 5.77
C TYR A 271 -30.78 9.59 4.90
N ASN A 272 -30.34 10.71 5.47
CA ASN A 272 -30.04 11.92 4.72
C ASN A 272 -28.88 11.64 3.74
N PRO A 273 -29.08 11.85 2.43
CA PRO A 273 -28.00 11.77 1.46
C PRO A 273 -27.06 12.96 1.62
N VAL A 274 -25.80 12.70 1.91
CA VAL A 274 -24.77 13.72 2.18
C VAL A 274 -23.59 13.52 1.23
N THR A 275 -22.99 14.62 0.78
CA THR A 275 -21.73 14.59 0.05
C THR A 275 -20.64 14.00 0.94
N PRO A 276 -20.06 12.83 0.60
CA PRO A 276 -19.23 12.09 1.56
C PRO A 276 -17.79 12.60 1.66
N ALA A 277 -17.33 13.39 0.69
CA ALA A 277 -15.90 13.56 0.42
C ALA A 277 -15.19 12.19 0.37
N SER A 278 -13.95 12.10 0.87
CA SER A 278 -13.15 10.86 0.83
C SER A 278 -13.68 9.66 1.62
N ASN A 279 -14.85 9.74 2.25
CA ASN A 279 -15.54 8.53 2.74
C ASN A 279 -16.03 7.62 1.61
N GLN A 280 -16.16 8.13 0.37
CA GLN A 280 -16.36 7.31 -0.83
C GLN A 280 -15.31 6.21 -0.99
N LYS A 281 -14.07 6.46 -0.54
CA LYS A 281 -12.95 5.51 -0.62
C LYS A 281 -13.16 4.24 0.20
N LEU A 282 -14.03 4.27 1.21
CA LEU A 282 -14.42 3.06 1.95
C LEU A 282 -15.08 2.05 1.01
N MET A 283 -16.04 2.52 0.21
CA MET A 283 -16.74 1.67 -0.76
C MET A 283 -15.83 1.24 -1.92
N THR A 284 -15.07 2.19 -2.49
CA THR A 284 -14.16 1.91 -3.61
C THR A 284 -13.04 0.95 -3.20
N GLY A 285 -12.48 1.11 -1.99
CA GLY A 285 -11.43 0.23 -1.46
C GLY A 285 -11.93 -1.19 -1.18
N ALA A 286 -13.09 -1.32 -0.56
CA ALA A 286 -13.73 -2.62 -0.34
C ALA A 286 -14.04 -3.32 -1.68
N ALA A 287 -14.60 -2.61 -2.64
CA ALA A 287 -14.87 -3.14 -3.98
C ALA A 287 -13.59 -3.53 -4.72
N ALA A 288 -12.49 -2.78 -4.56
CA ALA A 288 -11.21 -3.12 -5.16
C ALA A 288 -10.66 -4.42 -4.58
N LEU A 289 -10.65 -4.58 -3.25
CA LEU A 289 -10.19 -5.81 -2.60
C LEU A 289 -11.01 -7.02 -3.02
N GLU A 290 -12.34 -6.89 -3.05
CA GLU A 290 -13.22 -7.99 -3.46
C GLU A 290 -13.08 -8.33 -4.95
N LEU A 291 -13.20 -7.32 -5.82
CA LEU A 291 -13.33 -7.57 -7.25
C LEU A 291 -11.97 -7.84 -7.91
N LEU A 292 -10.91 -7.17 -7.48
CA LEU A 292 -9.57 -7.40 -8.05
C LEU A 292 -8.81 -8.49 -7.32
N GLY A 293 -9.04 -8.64 -6.01
CA GLY A 293 -8.25 -9.49 -5.11
C GLY A 293 -7.09 -8.75 -4.47
N GLU A 294 -6.74 -9.09 -3.23
CA GLU A 294 -5.68 -8.41 -2.48
C GLU A 294 -4.28 -8.58 -3.10
N ASN A 295 -4.07 -9.67 -3.86
CA ASN A 295 -2.84 -9.97 -4.58
C ASN A 295 -2.79 -9.37 -5.99
N TYR A 296 -3.80 -8.59 -6.38
CA TYR A 296 -3.82 -7.93 -7.67
C TYR A 296 -2.61 -7.02 -7.85
N ARG A 297 -1.97 -7.07 -9.02
CA ARG A 297 -0.88 -6.17 -9.41
C ARG A 297 -1.18 -5.55 -10.76
N PHE A 298 -1.01 -4.24 -10.84
CA PHE A 298 -1.09 -3.52 -12.11
C PHE A 298 0.14 -3.82 -12.95
N THR A 299 0.01 -3.76 -14.28
CA THR A 299 1.10 -4.09 -15.21
C THR A 299 1.42 -2.91 -16.11
N THR A 300 2.71 -2.68 -16.32
CA THR A 300 3.22 -1.79 -17.37
C THR A 300 4.19 -2.58 -18.23
N SER A 301 4.01 -2.57 -19.56
CA SER A 301 4.76 -3.45 -20.47
C SER A 301 5.39 -2.71 -21.64
N LEU A 302 6.52 -3.24 -22.10
CA LEU A 302 7.21 -2.80 -23.31
C LEU A 302 6.88 -3.73 -24.47
N TRP A 303 6.56 -3.15 -25.63
CA TRP A 303 6.28 -3.87 -26.86
C TRP A 303 7.06 -3.29 -28.03
N THR A 304 7.20 -4.08 -29.10
CA THR A 304 7.77 -3.59 -30.36
C THR A 304 7.09 -4.21 -31.56
N ASN A 305 7.05 -3.48 -32.67
CA ASN A 305 6.58 -3.95 -33.97
C ASN A 305 7.73 -4.45 -34.87
N SER A 306 8.92 -4.69 -34.30
CA SER A 306 10.10 -5.11 -35.06
C SER A 306 10.98 -6.06 -34.25
N THR A 307 12.04 -6.58 -34.87
CA THR A 307 13.02 -7.48 -34.24
C THR A 307 14.30 -6.74 -33.87
N ILE A 308 15.03 -7.25 -32.88
CA ILE A 308 16.38 -6.78 -32.53
C ILE A 308 17.40 -7.45 -33.46
N LYS A 309 18.20 -6.67 -34.19
CA LYS A 309 19.28 -7.17 -35.08
C LYS A 309 20.56 -6.43 -34.76
N SER A 310 21.62 -7.16 -34.41
CA SER A 310 22.95 -6.61 -34.06
C SER A 310 22.85 -5.45 -33.05
N GLY A 311 22.02 -5.62 -32.01
CA GLY A 311 21.76 -4.62 -30.96
C GLY A 311 20.90 -3.42 -31.38
N THR A 312 20.43 -3.35 -32.62
CA THR A 312 19.50 -2.32 -33.08
C THR A 312 18.06 -2.86 -33.13
N LEU A 313 17.14 -2.18 -32.46
CA LEU A 313 15.70 -2.37 -32.64
C LEU A 313 15.21 -1.48 -33.79
N GLY A 314 14.73 -2.10 -34.87
CA GLY A 314 14.41 -1.39 -36.13
C GLY A 314 13.05 -0.69 -36.16
N GLY A 315 12.25 -0.81 -35.11
CA GLY A 315 10.89 -0.29 -35.04
C GLY A 315 10.65 0.62 -33.85
N HIS A 316 9.37 0.82 -33.52
CA HIS A 316 8.99 1.60 -32.34
C HIS A 316 9.15 0.77 -31.06
N ILE A 317 9.39 1.48 -29.96
CA ILE A 317 9.23 0.93 -28.61
C ILE A 317 7.95 1.50 -28.03
N TYR A 318 7.03 0.62 -27.64
CA TYR A 318 5.75 1.00 -27.06
C TYR A 318 5.80 0.76 -25.55
N LEU A 319 5.44 1.77 -24.76
CA LEU A 319 5.20 1.67 -23.33
C LEU A 319 3.69 1.64 -23.12
N LYS A 320 3.16 0.48 -22.73
CA LYS A 320 1.73 0.28 -22.49
C LYS A 320 1.44 0.27 -21.00
N GLY A 321 0.67 1.27 -20.55
CA GLY A 321 0.16 1.32 -19.17
C GLY A 321 -1.17 0.59 -19.08
N GLN A 322 -1.30 -0.33 -18.12
CA GLN A 322 -2.57 -1.03 -17.82
C GLN A 322 -3.14 -0.61 -16.47
N GLY A 323 -3.05 0.69 -16.17
CA GLY A 323 -3.76 1.31 -15.06
C GLY A 323 -2.94 1.56 -13.80
N ASP A 324 -1.66 1.23 -13.76
CA ASP A 324 -0.79 1.36 -12.58
C ASP A 324 -0.63 2.82 -12.11
N PRO A 325 -1.24 3.23 -10.96
CA PRO A 325 -1.05 4.57 -10.42
C PRO A 325 0.28 4.70 -9.63
N THR A 326 1.03 3.60 -9.48
CA THR A 326 2.21 3.51 -8.62
C THR A 326 3.52 3.43 -9.39
N LEU A 327 3.45 3.49 -10.72
CA LEU A 327 4.61 3.48 -11.60
C LEU A 327 5.56 4.62 -11.23
N LEU A 328 6.81 4.28 -10.88
CA LEU A 328 7.85 5.25 -10.53
C LEU A 328 8.90 5.39 -11.62
N LYS A 329 9.73 6.44 -11.53
CA LYS A 329 10.93 6.57 -12.37
C LYS A 329 11.80 5.32 -12.34
N SER A 330 11.96 4.69 -11.17
CA SER A 330 12.77 3.47 -11.01
C SER A 330 12.19 2.26 -11.75
N ASP A 331 10.87 2.20 -11.95
CA ASP A 331 10.23 1.18 -12.79
C ASP A 331 10.55 1.36 -14.26
N LEU A 332 10.55 2.60 -14.74
CA LEU A 332 10.92 2.93 -16.11
C LEU A 332 12.41 2.63 -16.38
N GLU A 333 13.27 2.90 -15.40
CA GLU A 333 14.69 2.49 -15.44
C GLU A 333 14.84 0.97 -15.43
N TYR A 334 14.02 0.24 -14.66
CA TYR A 334 14.01 -1.21 -14.67
C TYR A 334 13.61 -1.78 -16.04
N LEU A 335 12.56 -1.24 -16.66
CA LEU A 335 12.16 -1.61 -18.02
C LEU A 335 13.27 -1.32 -19.06
N ALA A 336 13.98 -0.20 -18.91
CA ALA A 336 15.12 0.13 -19.76
C ALA A 336 16.29 -0.86 -19.58
N ARG A 337 16.60 -1.27 -18.34
CA ARG A 337 17.59 -2.32 -18.05
C ARG A 337 17.21 -3.67 -18.64
N GLN A 338 15.94 -4.06 -18.54
CA GLN A 338 15.47 -5.29 -19.18
C GLN A 338 15.65 -5.25 -20.71
N LEU A 339 15.39 -4.10 -21.33
CA LEU A 339 15.62 -3.93 -22.77
C LEU A 339 17.11 -4.00 -23.12
N LYS A 340 17.97 -3.37 -22.30
CA LYS A 340 19.43 -3.44 -22.44
C LYS A 340 19.96 -4.87 -22.31
N ALA A 341 19.45 -5.63 -21.34
CA ALA A 341 19.80 -7.03 -21.11
C ALA A 341 19.43 -7.95 -22.30
N LYS A 342 18.45 -7.55 -23.12
CA LYS A 342 18.15 -8.21 -24.42
C LYS A 342 19.10 -7.80 -25.56
N GLY A 343 20.17 -7.08 -25.25
CA GLY A 343 21.21 -6.67 -26.19
C GLY A 343 20.90 -5.40 -26.97
N VAL A 344 19.83 -4.66 -26.63
CA VAL A 344 19.49 -3.42 -27.34
C VAL A 344 20.44 -2.29 -26.93
N THR A 345 21.05 -1.65 -27.91
CA THR A 345 21.95 -0.49 -27.75
C THR A 345 21.49 0.72 -28.59
N LYS A 346 20.62 0.47 -29.58
CA LYS A 346 20.07 1.50 -30.47
C LYS A 346 18.62 1.20 -30.85
N ILE A 347 17.80 2.24 -30.96
CA ILE A 347 16.41 2.18 -31.44
C ILE A 347 16.26 3.09 -32.67
N ASN A 348 15.85 2.51 -33.79
CA ASN A 348 15.50 3.24 -35.01
C ASN A 348 13.97 3.39 -35.12
N GLY A 349 13.39 4.03 -34.11
CA GLY A 349 11.97 4.31 -34.02
C GLY A 349 11.62 5.22 -32.84
N ASN A 350 10.34 5.50 -32.68
CA ASN A 350 9.84 6.42 -31.69
C ASN A 350 9.48 5.72 -30.37
N VAL A 351 9.33 6.52 -29.31
CA VAL A 351 8.83 6.08 -28.01
C VAL A 351 7.34 6.35 -27.98
N VAL A 352 6.55 5.28 -28.00
CA VAL A 352 5.09 5.34 -28.17
C VAL A 352 4.41 4.99 -26.86
N GLY A 353 3.50 5.84 -26.37
CA GLY A 353 2.70 5.56 -25.19
C GLY A 353 1.33 5.05 -25.56
N ASP A 354 1.00 3.86 -25.05
CA ASP A 354 -0.32 3.27 -25.13
C ASP A 354 -1.01 3.40 -23.78
N SER A 355 -2.03 4.27 -23.75
CA SER A 355 -2.91 4.49 -22.60
C SER A 355 -4.35 4.02 -22.88
N SER A 356 -4.56 3.19 -23.91
CA SER A 356 -5.90 2.75 -24.37
C SER A 356 -6.59 1.73 -23.47
N TRP A 357 -5.92 1.26 -22.41
CA TRP A 357 -6.53 0.38 -21.41
C TRP A 357 -7.69 1.07 -20.67
N TYR A 358 -7.63 2.40 -20.54
CA TYR A 358 -8.73 3.24 -20.09
C TYR A 358 -9.31 4.04 -21.25
N ASP A 359 -10.53 4.55 -21.06
CA ASP A 359 -11.17 5.48 -21.98
C ASP A 359 -10.41 6.84 -22.09
N SER A 360 -10.93 7.72 -22.95
CA SER A 360 -10.38 9.06 -23.17
C SER A 360 -10.77 10.09 -22.11
N ALA A 361 -11.67 9.76 -21.18
CA ALA A 361 -12.10 10.68 -20.13
C ALA A 361 -10.98 10.84 -19.09
N ARG A 362 -10.68 12.10 -18.71
CA ARG A 362 -9.58 12.45 -17.79
C ARG A 362 -10.04 12.80 -16.39
N TYR A 363 -11.32 13.12 -16.24
CA TYR A 363 -12.00 13.39 -14.98
C TYR A 363 -13.37 12.70 -14.98
N ALA A 364 -13.80 12.23 -13.80
CA ALA A 364 -15.11 11.58 -13.61
C ALA A 364 -16.27 12.58 -13.68
N ASP A 365 -16.02 13.81 -13.23
CA ASP A 365 -16.97 14.90 -13.18
C ASP A 365 -16.33 16.19 -13.72
N LYS A 366 -17.10 17.28 -13.74
CA LYS A 366 -16.58 18.61 -14.03
C LYS A 366 -15.52 18.98 -12.99
N MET A 367 -14.28 19.00 -13.43
CA MET A 367 -13.14 19.48 -12.66
C MET A 367 -13.30 20.97 -12.36
N GLN A 368 -13.07 21.36 -11.10
CA GLN A 368 -12.97 22.76 -10.72
C GLN A 368 -11.64 23.32 -11.23
N PRO A 369 -11.63 24.37 -12.08
CA PRO A 369 -10.40 24.92 -12.67
C PRO A 369 -9.31 25.23 -11.66
N GLU A 370 -9.68 25.78 -10.51
CA GLU A 370 -8.78 26.10 -9.39
C GLU A 370 -8.05 24.89 -8.81
N ASP A 371 -8.62 23.68 -8.91
CA ASP A 371 -8.02 22.45 -8.41
C ASP A 371 -7.04 21.82 -9.41
N GLU A 372 -7.18 22.15 -10.70
CA GLU A 372 -6.41 21.55 -11.81
C GLU A 372 -4.90 21.53 -11.55
N PRO A 373 -4.24 22.56 -10.99
CA PRO A 373 -2.80 22.56 -10.74
C PRO A 373 -2.33 21.57 -9.66
N TYR A 374 -3.21 21.08 -8.81
CA TYR A 374 -2.85 20.33 -7.61
C TYR A 374 -2.91 18.81 -7.84
N TYR A 375 -2.00 18.08 -7.19
CA TYR A 375 -1.83 16.64 -7.34
C TYR A 375 -3.11 15.83 -7.06
N TYR A 376 -3.96 16.29 -6.13
CA TYR A 376 -5.18 15.59 -5.77
C TYR A 376 -6.26 15.65 -6.87
N SER A 377 -6.06 16.46 -7.91
CA SER A 377 -6.91 16.62 -9.09
C SER A 377 -6.16 16.29 -10.39
N ALA A 378 -5.14 15.44 -10.33
CA ALA A 378 -4.40 15.04 -11.52
C ALA A 378 -5.27 14.23 -12.52
N GLN A 379 -4.99 14.37 -13.82
CA GLN A 379 -5.71 13.64 -14.87
C GLN A 379 -5.51 12.13 -14.73
N THR A 380 -6.59 11.36 -14.87
CA THR A 380 -6.54 9.89 -14.83
C THR A 380 -6.29 9.31 -16.22
N MET A 381 -5.18 8.59 -16.40
CA MET A 381 -4.78 7.91 -17.64
C MET A 381 -4.17 6.55 -17.31
N ALA A 382 -4.41 5.52 -18.13
CA ALA A 382 -3.88 4.17 -17.87
C ALA A 382 -2.35 4.09 -17.89
N LEU A 383 -1.70 4.97 -18.65
CA LEU A 383 -0.28 5.25 -18.54
C LEU A 383 -0.10 6.59 -17.82
N THR A 384 0.50 6.54 -16.63
CA THR A 384 0.81 7.69 -15.78
C THR A 384 2.14 7.45 -15.07
N LEU A 385 2.61 8.41 -14.29
CA LEU A 385 3.81 8.27 -13.46
C LEU A 385 3.58 8.99 -12.13
N ALA A 386 3.99 8.39 -11.03
CA ALA A 386 3.99 9.02 -9.73
C ALA A 386 5.39 9.54 -9.36
N PRO A 387 5.49 10.66 -8.63
CA PRO A 387 6.78 11.28 -8.38
C PRO A 387 7.56 10.62 -7.24
N ASN A 388 6.88 9.92 -6.32
CA ASN A 388 7.45 9.22 -5.18
C ASN A 388 6.49 8.13 -4.66
N LYS A 389 6.85 7.51 -3.53
CA LYS A 389 6.08 6.42 -2.89
C LYS A 389 4.76 6.85 -2.20
N ASP A 390 4.40 8.14 -2.22
CA ASP A 390 3.02 8.55 -1.88
C ASP A 390 2.05 8.28 -3.04
N TYR A 391 2.61 7.98 -4.22
CA TYR A 391 1.90 7.57 -5.42
C TYR A 391 0.88 8.61 -5.92
N ASP A 392 1.22 9.90 -5.81
CA ASP A 392 0.43 11.01 -6.36
C ASP A 392 0.55 11.04 -7.91
N ALA A 393 -0.02 10.04 -8.57
CA ALA A 393 0.15 9.78 -9.99
C ALA A 393 -0.31 10.96 -10.86
N GLY A 394 0.47 11.28 -11.88
CA GLY A 394 0.22 12.42 -12.76
C GLY A 394 0.69 13.76 -12.19
N SER A 395 1.65 13.74 -11.25
CA SER A 395 2.25 14.95 -10.69
C SER A 395 3.78 14.89 -10.66
N VAL A 396 4.40 16.07 -10.54
CA VAL A 396 5.83 16.25 -10.27
C VAL A 396 6.01 17.00 -8.94
N ILE A 397 7.10 16.73 -8.23
CA ILE A 397 7.48 17.49 -7.05
C ILE A 397 8.34 18.68 -7.50
N VAL A 398 7.85 19.89 -7.27
CA VAL A 398 8.60 21.13 -7.48
C VAL A 398 9.20 21.56 -6.15
N ALA A 399 10.53 21.62 -6.07
CA ALA A 399 11.22 22.12 -4.89
C ALA A 399 11.87 23.48 -5.17
N ALA A 400 11.72 24.41 -4.23
CA ALA A 400 12.29 25.74 -4.27
C ALA A 400 13.11 26.00 -3.00
N SER A 401 14.42 26.17 -3.16
CA SER A 401 15.36 26.44 -2.06
C SER A 401 15.91 27.87 -2.15
N PRO A 402 16.04 28.59 -1.02
CA PRO A 402 16.66 29.91 -1.02
C PRO A 402 18.14 29.82 -1.43
N THR A 403 18.63 30.88 -2.05
CA THR A 403 20.02 31.07 -2.49
C THR A 403 20.64 32.28 -1.76
N SER A 404 21.28 33.21 -2.46
CA SER A 404 21.71 34.48 -1.89
C SER A 404 20.60 35.53 -1.96
N SER A 405 20.54 36.44 -0.97
CA SER A 405 19.57 37.55 -0.97
C SER A 405 19.69 38.37 -2.26
N GLY A 406 18.55 38.68 -2.89
CA GLY A 406 18.47 39.36 -4.19
C GLY A 406 18.47 38.43 -5.41
N SER A 407 18.91 37.17 -5.27
CA SER A 407 18.94 36.18 -6.36
C SER A 407 17.63 35.41 -6.49
N LYS A 408 17.44 34.68 -7.59
CA LYS A 408 16.32 33.72 -7.71
C LYS A 408 16.56 32.48 -6.84
N PRO A 409 15.49 31.84 -6.31
CA PRO A 409 15.63 30.55 -5.64
C PRO A 409 16.05 29.45 -6.62
N LYS A 410 16.73 28.43 -6.11
CA LYS A 410 17.06 27.21 -6.87
C LYS A 410 15.80 26.36 -6.99
N ILE A 411 15.44 26.01 -8.22
CA ILE A 411 14.26 25.19 -8.52
C ILE A 411 14.70 23.81 -9.01
N THR A 412 14.07 22.76 -8.52
CA THR A 412 14.25 21.38 -9.02
C THR A 412 12.90 20.72 -9.26
N LEU A 413 12.85 19.78 -10.22
CA LEU A 413 11.71 18.93 -10.50
C LEU A 413 12.10 17.48 -10.22
N GLU A 414 11.24 16.75 -9.52
CA GLU A 414 11.40 15.33 -9.28
C GLU A 414 10.10 14.56 -9.58
N PRO A 415 10.14 13.57 -10.49
CA PRO A 415 11.13 13.33 -11.53
C PRO A 415 11.35 14.53 -12.45
N TYR A 416 12.59 14.75 -12.90
CA TYR A 416 12.86 15.72 -13.95
C TYR A 416 12.21 15.28 -15.26
N THR A 417 11.49 16.21 -15.90
CA THR A 417 10.86 16.00 -17.20
C THR A 417 10.92 17.26 -18.04
N SER A 418 11.04 17.07 -19.35
CA SER A 418 11.02 18.14 -20.34
C SER A 418 9.59 18.54 -20.75
N VAL A 419 8.55 17.85 -20.26
CA VAL A 419 7.15 18.22 -20.54
C VAL A 419 6.70 19.43 -19.74
N MET A 420 7.39 19.75 -18.64
CA MET A 420 7.11 20.87 -17.76
C MET A 420 8.04 22.05 -18.08
N THR A 421 7.46 23.25 -18.15
CA THR A 421 8.19 24.51 -18.32
C THR A 421 8.14 25.31 -17.02
N ILE A 422 9.25 25.92 -16.61
CA ILE A 422 9.31 26.72 -15.38
C ILE A 422 9.35 28.21 -15.73
N SER A 423 8.37 28.97 -15.23
CA SER A 423 8.36 30.44 -15.19
C SER A 423 8.64 30.90 -13.76
N ASN A 424 9.88 31.32 -13.48
CA ASN A 424 10.32 31.72 -12.15
C ASN A 424 10.59 33.23 -12.07
N SER A 425 9.72 33.95 -11.36
CA SER A 425 9.87 35.36 -10.99
C SER A 425 10.07 35.57 -9.48
N ALA A 426 10.16 34.49 -8.71
CA ALA A 426 10.40 34.55 -7.27
C ALA A 426 11.82 35.01 -6.94
N LYS A 427 11.99 35.53 -5.72
CA LYS A 427 13.27 36.03 -5.20
C LYS A 427 13.61 35.41 -3.85
N THR A 428 14.89 35.15 -3.65
CA THR A 428 15.46 34.95 -2.33
C THR A 428 15.61 36.32 -1.66
N VAL A 429 15.10 36.48 -0.45
CA VAL A 429 15.15 37.74 0.32
C VAL A 429 15.94 37.56 1.61
N SER A 430 16.31 38.67 2.27
CA SER A 430 17.08 38.63 3.51
C SER A 430 16.36 37.83 4.62
N SER A 431 17.16 37.22 5.51
CA SER A 431 16.64 36.53 6.70
C SER A 431 15.70 37.44 7.51
N GLY A 432 14.65 36.86 8.09
CA GLY A 432 13.61 37.59 8.83
C GLY A 432 12.49 38.19 7.97
N SER A 433 12.63 38.22 6.64
CA SER A 433 11.55 38.65 5.75
C SER A 433 10.38 37.66 5.73
N ALA A 434 9.19 38.11 5.31
CA ALA A 434 8.05 37.21 5.11
C ALA A 434 8.28 36.21 3.97
N ASN A 435 7.94 34.94 4.20
CA ASN A 435 7.91 33.92 3.16
C ASN A 435 6.56 33.97 2.42
N THR A 436 6.57 34.51 1.20
CA THR A 436 5.38 34.65 0.34
C THR A 436 5.45 33.76 -0.91
N LEU A 437 6.39 32.80 -0.93
CA LEU A 437 6.64 31.96 -2.09
C LEU A 437 5.39 31.15 -2.46
N LYS A 438 4.95 31.28 -3.71
CA LYS A 438 3.86 30.50 -4.31
C LYS A 438 4.40 29.70 -5.49
N ILE A 439 4.04 28.42 -5.54
CA ILE A 439 4.32 27.52 -6.66
C ILE A 439 2.97 26.99 -7.14
N THR A 440 2.69 27.13 -8.43
CA THR A 440 1.44 26.68 -9.05
C THR A 440 1.67 26.37 -10.53
N ARG A 441 0.62 26.10 -11.30
CA ARG A 441 0.66 25.85 -12.75
C ARG A 441 -0.44 26.66 -13.44
N ASN A 442 -0.14 27.18 -14.63
CA ASN A 442 -1.16 27.81 -15.48
C ASN A 442 -2.16 26.75 -15.99
N LEU A 443 -3.45 27.04 -15.85
CA LEU A 443 -4.55 26.15 -16.24
C LEU A 443 -4.41 25.69 -17.69
N GLY A 444 -4.68 24.41 -17.94
CA GLY A 444 -4.57 23.76 -19.25
C GLY A 444 -3.16 23.68 -19.86
N THR A 445 -2.11 24.15 -19.19
CA THR A 445 -0.73 24.15 -19.71
C THR A 445 0.24 23.48 -18.74
N ASN A 446 1.40 23.04 -19.21
CA ASN A 446 2.48 22.51 -18.35
C ASN A 446 3.47 23.59 -17.88
N THR A 447 3.04 24.85 -17.79
CA THR A 447 3.88 25.95 -17.29
C THR A 447 3.70 26.13 -15.78
N ILE A 448 4.71 25.73 -15.01
CA ILE A 448 4.83 26.00 -13.58
C ILE A 448 5.14 27.50 -13.39
N VAL A 449 4.40 28.15 -12.51
CA VAL A 449 4.60 29.56 -12.15
C VAL A 449 5.06 29.66 -10.71
N ILE A 450 6.20 30.32 -10.50
CA ILE A 450 6.83 30.50 -9.19
C ILE A 450 7.01 31.99 -8.93
N THR A 451 6.31 32.51 -7.91
CA THR A 451 6.28 33.94 -7.56
C THR A 451 6.48 34.14 -6.05
N GLY A 452 6.67 35.40 -5.64
CA GLY A 452 6.83 35.77 -4.23
C GLY A 452 8.28 35.63 -3.74
N ASN A 453 8.44 35.60 -2.42
CA ASN A 453 9.74 35.67 -1.77
C ASN A 453 10.00 34.46 -0.87
N ILE A 454 11.24 33.96 -0.86
CA ILE A 454 11.72 32.96 0.10
C ILE A 454 12.93 33.52 0.89
N PRO A 455 12.88 33.60 2.23
CA PRO A 455 14.00 34.13 3.02
C PRO A 455 15.24 33.23 3.00
N VAL A 456 16.43 33.83 3.03
CA VAL A 456 17.68 33.10 3.33
C VAL A 456 17.51 32.37 4.66
N GLY A 457 17.89 31.08 4.70
CA GLY A 457 17.74 30.21 5.86
C GLY A 457 16.37 29.54 5.99
N ALA A 458 15.38 29.89 5.15
CA ALA A 458 14.12 29.16 5.11
C ALA A 458 14.32 27.72 4.59
N SER A 459 13.52 26.79 5.10
CA SER A 459 13.47 25.42 4.58
C SER A 459 13.03 25.39 3.11
N THR A 460 13.51 24.41 2.35
CA THR A 460 13.06 24.17 0.97
C THR A 460 11.55 23.96 0.94
N LYS A 461 10.84 24.75 0.15
CA LYS A 461 9.40 24.56 -0.09
C LYS A 461 9.22 23.51 -1.19
N LYS A 462 8.37 22.51 -0.96
CA LYS A 462 7.99 21.49 -1.93
C LYS A 462 6.50 21.57 -2.19
N GLU A 463 6.12 21.51 -3.46
CA GLU A 463 4.72 21.45 -3.89
C GLU A 463 4.58 20.36 -4.96
N TRP A 464 3.50 19.58 -4.89
CA TRP A 464 3.18 18.55 -5.88
C TRP A 464 2.23 19.15 -6.91
N ILE A 465 2.72 19.26 -8.14
CA ILE A 465 2.03 19.95 -9.23
C ILE A 465 1.61 18.92 -10.26
N SER A 466 0.32 18.93 -10.62
CA SER A 466 -0.22 18.03 -11.64
C SER A 466 0.39 18.32 -13.02
N VAL A 467 0.42 17.29 -13.86
CA VAL A 467 0.88 17.36 -15.25
C VAL A 467 -0.30 17.14 -16.18
N VAL A 468 -0.49 18.04 -17.14
CA VAL A 468 -1.40 17.84 -18.27
C VAL A 468 -0.81 16.77 -19.18
N ASN A 469 -1.61 15.76 -19.54
CA ASN A 469 -1.18 14.55 -20.24
C ASN A 469 -0.09 13.74 -19.50
N PRO A 470 -0.44 13.07 -18.37
CA PRO A 470 0.48 12.20 -17.63
C PRO A 470 1.13 11.07 -18.44
N ALA A 471 0.51 10.60 -19.53
CA ALA A 471 1.15 9.62 -20.41
C ALA A 471 2.38 10.22 -21.13
N GLY A 472 2.27 11.46 -21.61
CA GLY A 472 3.41 12.17 -22.22
C GLY A 472 4.55 12.40 -21.22
N TYR A 473 4.22 12.68 -19.96
CA TYR A 473 5.16 12.75 -18.86
C TYR A 473 5.90 11.42 -18.63
N ALA A 474 5.17 10.31 -18.52
CA ALA A 474 5.77 8.98 -18.36
C ALA A 474 6.71 8.62 -19.53
N LEU A 475 6.32 8.93 -20.78
CA LEU A 475 7.14 8.68 -21.95
C LEU A 475 8.44 9.49 -21.98
N ASP A 476 8.40 10.76 -21.56
CA ASP A 476 9.57 11.60 -21.49
C ASP A 476 10.58 11.08 -20.46
N VAL A 477 10.11 10.66 -19.29
CA VAL A 477 10.95 10.03 -18.25
C VAL A 477 11.49 8.68 -18.74
N PHE A 478 10.68 7.87 -19.43
CA PHE A 478 11.12 6.58 -19.96
C PHE A 478 12.18 6.74 -21.06
N LYS A 479 12.01 7.72 -21.97
CA LYS A 479 13.03 8.05 -22.97
C LYS A 479 14.37 8.39 -22.31
N LYS A 480 14.34 9.19 -21.23
CA LYS A 480 15.55 9.53 -20.46
C LYS A 480 16.15 8.29 -19.79
N ALA A 481 15.32 7.40 -19.26
CA ALA A 481 15.77 6.13 -18.68
C ALA A 481 16.48 5.24 -19.73
N LEU A 482 15.91 5.12 -20.95
CA LEU A 482 16.57 4.41 -22.06
C LEU A 482 17.96 5.00 -22.38
N GLN A 483 18.05 6.34 -22.46
CA GLN A 483 19.31 7.01 -22.74
C GLN A 483 20.34 6.83 -21.62
N ALA A 484 19.90 6.85 -20.36
CA ALA A 484 20.76 6.62 -19.20
C ALA A 484 21.34 5.18 -19.17
N GLU A 485 20.59 4.20 -19.66
CA GLU A 485 21.06 2.80 -19.85
C GLU A 485 21.90 2.62 -21.13
N GLY A 486 22.27 3.73 -21.79
CA GLY A 486 23.09 3.73 -23.00
C GLY A 486 22.37 3.19 -24.23
N ILE A 487 21.04 3.31 -24.29
CA ILE A 487 20.24 3.01 -25.48
C ILE A 487 20.03 4.31 -26.27
N SER A 488 20.68 4.40 -27.42
CA SER A 488 20.62 5.57 -28.30
C SER A 488 19.45 5.50 -29.28
N PHE A 489 19.07 6.64 -29.87
CA PHE A 489 18.11 6.69 -30.98
C PHE A 489 18.82 7.03 -32.28
N GLY A 490 18.39 6.44 -33.39
CA GLY A 490 18.83 6.86 -34.72
C GLY A 490 18.44 8.32 -35.04
N SER A 491 19.12 8.93 -36.01
CA SER A 491 18.78 10.29 -36.45
C SER A 491 17.32 10.38 -36.91
N GLY A 492 16.60 11.41 -36.45
CA GLY A 492 15.17 11.60 -36.75
C GLY A 492 14.19 10.76 -35.92
N TYR A 493 14.68 9.87 -35.07
CA TYR A 493 13.87 9.00 -34.21
C TYR A 493 13.82 9.47 -32.74
N GLY A 494 13.15 8.68 -31.88
CA GLY A 494 13.00 8.99 -30.46
C GLY A 494 11.98 10.09 -30.16
N GLN A 495 11.06 10.38 -31.09
CA GLN A 495 9.93 11.26 -30.81
C GLN A 495 8.98 10.59 -29.81
N LEU A 496 8.26 11.38 -29.02
CA LEU A 496 7.22 10.89 -28.12
C LEU A 496 5.89 10.91 -28.86
N ILE A 497 5.23 9.76 -28.98
CA ILE A 497 3.98 9.60 -29.74
C ILE A 497 2.92 8.94 -28.86
N SER A 498 1.66 9.37 -28.99
CA SER A 498 0.51 8.68 -28.41
C SER A 498 -0.13 7.77 -29.46
N SER A 499 -0.14 6.46 -29.23
CA SER A 499 -0.76 5.49 -30.13
C SER A 499 -0.96 4.14 -29.43
N THR A 500 -1.75 3.25 -30.00
CA THR A 500 -2.00 1.92 -29.44
C THR A 500 -0.90 0.94 -29.84
N VAL A 501 -0.64 -0.06 -28.99
CA VAL A 501 0.20 -1.20 -29.35
C VAL A 501 -0.50 -2.00 -30.46
N PRO A 502 0.13 -2.20 -31.64
CA PRO A 502 -0.44 -3.04 -32.68
C PRO A 502 -0.64 -4.48 -32.21
N SER A 503 -1.68 -5.16 -32.69
CA SER A 503 -1.94 -6.57 -32.36
C SER A 503 -0.80 -7.52 -32.77
N SER A 504 -0.01 -7.15 -33.77
CA SER A 504 1.18 -7.89 -34.23
C SER A 504 2.45 -7.60 -33.43
N ALA A 505 2.42 -6.67 -32.48
CA ALA A 505 3.59 -6.32 -31.68
C ALA A 505 3.98 -7.45 -30.72
N THR A 506 5.28 -7.59 -30.47
CA THR A 506 5.84 -8.56 -29.54
C THR A 506 6.18 -7.89 -28.21
N LYS A 507 5.79 -8.52 -27.09
CA LYS A 507 6.15 -8.06 -25.74
C LYS A 507 7.64 -8.29 -25.50
N LEU A 508 8.33 -7.26 -25.04
CA LEU A 508 9.75 -7.31 -24.71
C LEU A 508 9.96 -7.43 -23.20
N ALA A 509 9.30 -6.60 -22.40
CA ALA A 509 9.53 -6.54 -20.96
C ALA A 509 8.24 -6.13 -20.25
N GLU A 510 8.18 -6.33 -18.94
CA GLU A 510 7.12 -5.81 -18.10
C GLU A 510 7.61 -5.53 -16.69
N THR A 511 6.89 -4.66 -16.00
CA THR A 511 6.98 -4.45 -14.55
C THR A 511 5.59 -4.53 -13.97
N LYS A 512 5.51 -4.93 -12.71
CA LYS A 512 4.28 -5.05 -11.94
C LYS A 512 4.34 -4.13 -10.73
N SER A 513 3.21 -3.55 -10.35
CA SER A 513 3.08 -2.80 -9.10
C SER A 513 3.29 -3.71 -7.88
N ASP A 514 3.36 -3.10 -6.70
CA ASP A 514 3.11 -3.82 -5.45
C ASP A 514 1.67 -4.40 -5.45
N THR A 515 1.39 -5.39 -4.59
CA THR A 515 0.04 -5.96 -4.47
C THR A 515 -0.95 -4.91 -4.00
N LEU A 516 -2.23 -5.07 -4.34
CA LEU A 516 -3.30 -4.21 -3.84
C LEU A 516 -3.26 -4.12 -2.31
N LYS A 517 -3.00 -5.24 -1.62
CA LYS A 517 -2.75 -5.32 -0.17
C LYS A 517 -1.72 -4.31 0.32
N SER A 518 -0.53 -4.28 -0.29
CA SER A 518 0.53 -3.33 0.04
C SER A 518 0.18 -1.88 -0.31
N LEU A 519 -0.69 -1.66 -1.29
CA LEU A 519 -1.10 -0.34 -1.75
C LEU A 519 -2.23 0.28 -0.91
N MET A 520 -3.06 -0.54 -0.26
CA MET A 520 -4.21 -0.09 0.54
C MET A 520 -3.84 0.95 1.62
N PRO A 521 -2.75 0.80 2.41
CA PRO A 521 -2.37 1.81 3.40
C PRO A 521 -2.08 3.18 2.79
N VAL A 522 -1.37 3.26 1.66
CA VAL A 522 -1.12 4.55 0.99
C VAL A 522 -2.44 5.15 0.50
N TYR A 523 -3.28 4.33 -0.12
CA TYR A 523 -4.61 4.71 -0.61
C TYR A 523 -5.50 5.31 0.50
N MET A 524 -5.63 4.62 1.64
CA MET A 524 -6.58 4.99 2.70
C MET A 524 -6.00 5.98 3.72
N LYS A 525 -4.74 5.79 4.14
CA LYS A 525 -4.12 6.65 5.17
C LYS A 525 -3.76 8.04 4.63
N LEU A 526 -3.27 8.12 3.39
CA LEU A 526 -2.97 9.39 2.73
C LEU A 526 -4.18 9.95 1.97
N SER A 527 -5.24 9.15 1.81
CA SER A 527 -6.45 9.55 1.10
C SER A 527 -6.21 9.88 -0.37
N ASN A 528 -5.40 9.06 -1.05
CA ASN A 528 -4.94 9.32 -2.41
C ASN A 528 -6.11 9.25 -3.43
N ASN A 529 -6.43 10.38 -4.06
CA ASN A 529 -7.52 10.48 -5.03
C ASN A 529 -7.18 9.77 -6.34
N SER A 530 -5.96 9.94 -6.83
CA SER A 530 -5.50 9.33 -8.09
C SER A 530 -5.63 7.81 -8.04
N MET A 531 -5.19 7.18 -6.94
CA MET A 531 -5.38 5.74 -6.74
C MET A 531 -6.87 5.34 -6.74
N ALA A 532 -7.76 6.14 -6.14
CA ALA A 532 -9.20 5.85 -6.12
C ALA A 532 -9.82 5.81 -7.53
N GLU A 533 -9.45 6.78 -8.37
CA GLU A 533 -9.95 6.85 -9.74
C GLU A 533 -9.37 5.73 -10.62
N HIS A 534 -8.09 5.42 -10.44
CA HIS A 534 -7.45 4.29 -11.08
C HIS A 534 -8.08 2.97 -10.65
N PHE A 535 -8.36 2.74 -9.36
CA PHE A 535 -9.04 1.53 -8.89
C PHE A 535 -10.43 1.40 -9.48
N THR A 536 -11.18 2.50 -9.56
CA THR A 536 -12.52 2.51 -10.16
C THR A 536 -12.47 2.11 -11.64
N LYS A 537 -11.60 2.74 -12.43
CA LYS A 537 -11.45 2.37 -13.85
C LYS A 537 -10.89 0.96 -14.01
N GLN A 538 -10.00 0.51 -13.13
CA GLN A 538 -9.45 -0.84 -13.20
C GLN A 538 -10.50 -1.91 -12.92
N ILE A 539 -11.37 -1.69 -11.92
CA ILE A 539 -12.54 -2.55 -11.67
C ILE A 539 -13.39 -2.63 -12.94
N GLY A 540 -13.67 -1.49 -13.60
CA GLY A 540 -14.39 -1.46 -14.87
C GLY A 540 -13.69 -2.27 -15.97
N ALA A 541 -12.38 -2.09 -16.14
CA ALA A 541 -11.59 -2.80 -17.14
C ALA A 541 -11.63 -4.32 -16.92
N VAL A 542 -11.45 -4.76 -15.66
CA VAL A 542 -11.35 -6.18 -15.30
C VAL A 542 -12.72 -6.87 -15.26
N LYS A 543 -13.76 -6.22 -14.72
CA LYS A 543 -15.08 -6.85 -14.50
C LYS A 543 -16.11 -6.55 -15.57
N LYS A 544 -15.93 -5.48 -16.34
CA LYS A 544 -16.88 -5.03 -17.37
C LYS A 544 -16.23 -4.90 -18.76
N GLY A 545 -14.94 -5.21 -18.89
CA GLY A 545 -14.20 -5.14 -20.15
C GLY A 545 -13.91 -3.71 -20.63
N THR A 546 -14.22 -2.67 -19.84
CA THR A 546 -13.99 -1.28 -20.23
C THR A 546 -13.49 -0.45 -19.05
N GLY A 547 -12.30 0.15 -19.19
CA GLY A 547 -11.71 1.01 -18.18
C GLY A 547 -12.30 2.42 -18.13
N SER A 548 -13.54 2.54 -17.65
CA SER A 548 -14.28 3.80 -17.55
C SER A 548 -14.92 3.96 -16.17
N TRP A 549 -15.21 5.21 -15.78
CA TRP A 549 -15.95 5.48 -14.54
C TRP A 549 -17.34 4.84 -14.53
N PRO A 550 -18.19 4.97 -15.59
CA PRO A 550 -19.50 4.33 -15.59
C PRO A 550 -19.43 2.81 -15.36
N ALA A 551 -18.49 2.13 -16.01
CA ALA A 551 -18.32 0.68 -15.87
C ALA A 551 -17.81 0.29 -14.46
N GLY A 552 -16.81 1.03 -13.95
CA GLY A 552 -16.27 0.83 -12.60
C GLY A 552 -17.33 1.06 -11.53
N ILE A 553 -18.04 2.18 -11.59
CA ILE A 553 -19.11 2.52 -10.66
C ILE A 553 -20.25 1.52 -10.72
N GLN A 554 -20.61 1.01 -11.90
CA GLN A 554 -21.61 -0.05 -12.02
C GLN A 554 -21.18 -1.29 -11.23
N ALA A 555 -19.95 -1.77 -11.42
CA ALA A 555 -19.43 -2.93 -10.70
C ALA A 555 -19.34 -2.68 -9.18
N VAL A 556 -18.93 -1.48 -8.74
CA VAL A 556 -18.93 -1.08 -7.31
C VAL A 556 -20.35 -1.13 -6.74
N LYS A 557 -21.36 -0.66 -7.47
CA LYS A 557 -22.76 -0.72 -7.02
C LYS A 557 -23.28 -2.15 -6.94
N GLU A 558 -22.93 -3.00 -7.89
CA GLU A 558 -23.30 -4.42 -7.87
C GLU A 558 -22.68 -5.15 -6.68
N TYR A 559 -21.40 -4.89 -6.37
CA TYR A 559 -20.75 -5.40 -5.15
C TYR A 559 -21.46 -4.91 -3.87
N GLY A 560 -21.79 -3.61 -3.79
CA GLY A 560 -22.54 -3.09 -2.64
C GLY A 560 -23.85 -3.83 -2.42
N LYS A 561 -24.60 -4.10 -3.50
CA LYS A 561 -25.83 -4.90 -3.43
C LYS A 561 -25.58 -6.35 -3.02
N SER A 562 -24.50 -6.99 -3.49
CA SER A 562 -24.22 -8.40 -3.18
C SER A 562 -23.92 -8.63 -1.70
N ILE A 563 -23.33 -7.65 -1.00
CA ILE A 563 -23.11 -7.72 0.46
C ILE A 563 -24.31 -7.19 1.28
N GLY A 564 -25.42 -6.84 0.61
CA GLY A 564 -26.68 -6.45 1.22
C GLY A 564 -26.83 -4.96 1.53
N LEU A 565 -26.09 -4.08 0.86
CA LEU A 565 -26.33 -2.62 0.95
C LEU A 565 -27.52 -2.20 0.08
N THR A 566 -28.29 -1.24 0.59
CA THR A 566 -29.32 -0.53 -0.17
C THR A 566 -28.70 0.70 -0.84
N MET A 567 -28.55 0.63 -2.17
CA MET A 567 -27.81 1.64 -2.94
C MET A 567 -28.71 2.73 -3.57
N ASP A 568 -30.02 2.73 -3.31
CA ASP A 568 -30.99 3.59 -4.00
C ASP A 568 -30.82 5.08 -3.65
N HIS A 569 -30.35 5.38 -2.45
CA HIS A 569 -30.02 6.73 -2.00
C HIS A 569 -28.54 7.10 -2.21
N TRP A 570 -27.78 6.21 -2.85
CA TRP A 570 -26.35 6.43 -3.14
C TRP A 570 -26.13 6.87 -4.58
N THR A 571 -25.60 8.08 -4.72
CA THR A 571 -25.08 8.58 -6.00
C THR A 571 -23.57 8.46 -5.96
N LEU A 572 -23.01 7.68 -6.87
CA LEU A 572 -21.56 7.53 -7.04
C LEU A 572 -21.22 8.07 -8.42
N ILE A 573 -20.43 9.14 -8.48
CA ILE A 573 -19.91 9.75 -9.70
C ILE A 573 -18.46 9.32 -9.92
N ASP A 574 -17.69 9.20 -8.84
CA ASP A 574 -16.27 8.91 -8.86
C ASP A 574 -15.85 7.95 -7.73
N GLY A 575 -14.57 7.54 -7.76
CA GLY A 575 -14.01 6.64 -6.76
C GLY A 575 -13.46 7.34 -5.53
N SER A 576 -13.03 8.59 -5.67
CA SER A 576 -12.32 9.33 -4.62
C SER A 576 -13.23 10.08 -3.65
N GLY A 577 -14.44 10.43 -4.07
CA GLY A 577 -15.32 11.32 -3.35
C GLY A 577 -15.08 12.80 -3.64
N MET A 578 -14.36 13.16 -4.71
CA MET A 578 -14.10 14.56 -5.09
C MET A 578 -15.33 15.26 -5.64
N SER A 579 -16.21 14.56 -6.34
CA SER A 579 -17.44 15.13 -6.87
C SER A 579 -18.39 15.51 -5.74
N TYR A 580 -18.79 16.77 -5.74
CA TYR A 580 -19.86 17.30 -4.89
C TYR A 580 -21.24 16.73 -5.23
N ARG A 581 -21.36 15.89 -6.27
CA ARG A 581 -22.60 15.19 -6.64
C ARG A 581 -22.66 13.77 -6.08
N ASN A 582 -21.57 13.26 -5.49
CA ASN A 582 -21.61 12.01 -4.72
C ASN A 582 -22.58 12.16 -3.54
N ARG A 583 -23.36 11.14 -3.24
CA ARG A 583 -24.28 11.09 -2.10
C ARG A 583 -24.17 9.75 -1.43
N LEU A 584 -23.89 9.73 -0.12
CA LEU A 584 -23.93 8.54 0.73
C LEU A 584 -24.82 8.82 1.95
N THR A 585 -25.22 7.76 2.63
CA THR A 585 -25.94 7.81 3.91
C THR A 585 -25.07 7.15 4.97
N SER A 586 -25.05 7.71 6.19
CA SER A 586 -24.29 7.11 7.30
C SER A 586 -24.79 5.71 7.65
N ASP A 587 -26.07 5.44 7.38
CA ASP A 587 -26.68 4.12 7.51
C ASP A 587 -25.89 3.04 6.76
N GLN A 588 -25.69 3.28 5.46
CA GLN A 588 -25.13 2.32 4.54
C GLN A 588 -23.60 2.32 4.62
N VAL A 589 -22.97 3.44 4.99
CA VAL A 589 -21.52 3.47 5.26
C VAL A 589 -21.19 2.64 6.50
N SER A 590 -21.96 2.80 7.59
CA SER A 590 -21.77 1.98 8.79
C SER A 590 -22.14 0.51 8.56
N LEU A 591 -23.14 0.22 7.71
CA LEU A 591 -23.46 -1.14 7.30
C LEU A 591 -22.35 -1.76 6.44
N LEU A 592 -21.76 -1.00 5.51
CA LEU A 592 -20.59 -1.44 4.74
C LEU A 592 -19.47 -1.85 5.70
N LEU A 593 -19.10 -0.97 6.64
CA LEU A 593 -18.07 -1.25 7.64
C LEU A 593 -18.41 -2.50 8.47
N LEU A 594 -19.68 -2.75 8.81
CA LEU A 594 -20.08 -3.99 9.48
C LEU A 594 -19.90 -5.23 8.59
N LYS A 595 -20.30 -5.14 7.32
CA LYS A 595 -20.30 -6.28 6.39
C LYS A 595 -18.88 -6.71 6.03
N VAL A 596 -17.99 -5.75 5.74
CA VAL A 596 -16.62 -6.06 5.33
C VAL A 596 -15.81 -6.78 6.41
N ARG A 597 -16.22 -6.72 7.69
CA ARG A 597 -15.58 -7.46 8.79
C ARG A 597 -15.63 -8.97 8.64
N LYS A 598 -16.58 -9.48 7.84
CA LYS A 598 -16.76 -10.92 7.58
C LYS A 598 -15.97 -11.40 6.36
N GLU A 599 -15.29 -10.50 5.67
CA GLU A 599 -14.58 -10.81 4.43
C GLU A 599 -13.15 -11.27 4.74
N PRO A 600 -12.60 -12.25 4.00
CA PRO A 600 -11.23 -12.75 4.23
C PRO A 600 -10.16 -11.65 4.14
N TRP A 601 -10.37 -10.65 3.30
CA TRP A 601 -9.46 -9.51 3.10
C TRP A 601 -9.68 -8.36 4.11
N TYR A 602 -10.58 -8.52 5.10
CA TYR A 602 -10.83 -7.51 6.13
C TYR A 602 -9.57 -6.99 6.85
N PRO A 603 -8.60 -7.85 7.25
CA PRO A 603 -7.39 -7.38 7.94
C PRO A 603 -6.62 -6.33 7.12
N THR A 604 -6.57 -6.52 5.80
CA THR A 604 -5.96 -5.57 4.85
C THR A 604 -6.74 -4.24 4.82
N PHE A 605 -8.07 -4.30 4.78
CA PHE A 605 -8.93 -3.11 4.79
C PHE A 605 -8.80 -2.33 6.10
N GLU A 606 -8.91 -3.00 7.24
CA GLU A 606 -8.81 -2.38 8.57
C GLU A 606 -7.43 -1.76 8.80
N TYR A 607 -6.35 -2.49 8.51
CA TYR A 607 -4.98 -2.01 8.63
C TYR A 607 -4.72 -0.73 7.83
N SER A 608 -5.40 -0.60 6.68
CA SER A 608 -5.28 0.56 5.81
C SER A 608 -5.93 1.83 6.39
N LEU A 609 -6.80 1.75 7.39
CA LEU A 609 -7.46 2.93 7.96
C LEU A 609 -6.47 3.81 8.76
N PRO A 610 -6.60 5.15 8.70
CA PRO A 610 -5.83 6.04 9.57
C PRO A 610 -6.09 5.76 11.07
N VAL A 611 -5.04 5.70 11.88
CA VAL A 611 -5.10 5.50 13.34
C VAL A 611 -5.02 6.84 14.08
N ALA A 612 -6.00 7.17 14.91
CA ALA A 612 -6.05 8.42 15.65
C ALA A 612 -4.79 8.70 16.50
N GLY A 613 -4.25 9.91 16.36
CA GLY A 613 -3.16 10.43 17.18
C GLY A 613 -1.79 9.75 17.03
N ASN A 614 -1.64 8.81 16.08
CA ASN A 614 -0.34 8.22 15.79
C ASN A 614 0.49 9.17 14.91
N SER A 615 1.68 9.57 15.36
CA SER A 615 2.50 10.55 14.67
C SER A 615 3.11 10.06 13.36
N ASP A 616 3.22 8.74 13.16
CA ASP A 616 3.71 8.17 11.92
C ASP A 616 2.69 8.41 10.79
N ARG A 617 3.16 8.93 9.66
CA ARG A 617 2.30 9.32 8.54
C ARG A 617 1.62 8.11 7.87
N LEU A 618 2.27 6.95 7.79
CA LEU A 618 1.69 5.72 7.25
C LEU A 618 1.08 4.82 8.34
N ILE A 619 0.87 5.34 9.55
CA ILE A 619 0.00 4.71 10.55
C ILE A 619 -1.18 5.62 10.86
N GLY A 620 -0.89 6.85 11.30
CA GLY A 620 -1.91 7.81 11.66
C GLY A 620 -2.53 8.53 10.48
N GLY A 621 -1.85 8.59 9.33
CA GLY A 621 -2.41 9.17 8.11
C GLY A 621 -2.99 10.56 8.32
N THR A 622 -4.19 10.78 7.79
CA THR A 622 -4.97 12.01 7.98
C THR A 622 -5.45 12.27 9.43
N LEU A 623 -5.29 11.31 10.35
CA LEU A 623 -5.64 11.46 11.78
C LEU A 623 -4.42 11.65 12.69
N ARG A 624 -3.20 11.75 12.15
CA ARG A 624 -1.95 11.80 12.94
C ARG A 624 -1.89 12.90 14.01
N TYR A 625 -2.64 13.99 13.82
CA TYR A 625 -2.72 15.13 14.75
C TYR A 625 -4.14 15.39 15.28
N ARG A 626 -5.07 14.45 15.06
CA ARG A 626 -6.46 14.54 15.54
C ARG A 626 -6.72 13.42 16.54
N LEU A 627 -7.68 13.62 17.43
CA LEU A 627 -8.11 12.60 18.39
C LEU A 627 -6.93 12.04 19.21
N THR A 628 -6.11 12.94 19.76
CA THR A 628 -4.86 12.60 20.48
C THR A 628 -5.04 12.32 21.97
N GLY A 629 -6.26 12.48 22.49
CA GLY A 629 -6.61 12.23 23.90
C GLY A 629 -6.59 10.73 24.24
N SER A 630 -6.47 10.41 25.53
CA SER A 630 -6.34 9.03 26.03
C SER A 630 -7.50 8.12 25.64
N ALA A 631 -8.72 8.67 25.51
CA ALA A 631 -9.91 7.90 25.11
C ALA A 631 -9.89 7.49 23.63
N THR A 632 -9.12 8.16 22.77
CA THR A 632 -9.22 8.01 21.31
C THR A 632 -7.91 7.64 20.62
N ARG A 633 -6.77 8.06 21.16
CA ARG A 633 -5.43 7.78 20.60
C ARG A 633 -5.18 6.29 20.49
N GLY A 634 -4.94 5.80 19.28
CA GLY A 634 -4.74 4.37 19.01
C GLY A 634 -6.00 3.50 19.13
N ARG A 635 -7.15 4.09 19.48
CA ARG A 635 -8.44 3.40 19.68
C ARG A 635 -9.44 3.69 18.57
N VAL A 636 -9.23 4.75 17.79
CA VAL A 636 -10.06 5.12 16.62
C VAL A 636 -9.30 4.82 15.34
N LEU A 637 -9.89 3.96 14.49
CA LEU A 637 -9.42 3.65 13.14
C LEU A 637 -10.46 4.15 12.15
N ALA A 638 -10.20 5.26 11.46
CA ALA A 638 -11.26 5.90 10.67
C ALA A 638 -10.77 6.66 9.44
N LYS A 639 -11.58 6.59 8.38
CA LYS A 639 -11.35 7.35 7.15
C LYS A 639 -11.95 8.75 7.29
N THR A 640 -11.10 9.75 7.10
CA THR A 640 -11.51 11.16 7.01
C THR A 640 -12.05 11.51 5.63
N GLY A 641 -12.86 12.56 5.54
CA GLY A 641 -13.16 13.26 4.30
C GLY A 641 -13.28 14.77 4.51
N SER A 642 -12.80 15.53 3.53
CA SER A 642 -12.87 16.98 3.54
C SER A 642 -12.95 17.51 2.11
N LEU A 643 -13.96 18.33 1.85
CA LEU A 643 -14.02 19.28 0.74
C LEU A 643 -14.41 20.65 1.32
N ASP A 644 -14.58 21.66 0.50
CA ASP A 644 -15.16 22.92 0.96
C ASP A 644 -16.59 22.67 1.46
N HIS A 645 -16.94 23.23 2.62
CA HIS A 645 -18.23 23.00 3.30
C HIS A 645 -18.64 21.52 3.54
N VAL A 646 -17.76 20.54 3.35
CA VAL A 646 -18.02 19.09 3.59
C VAL A 646 -17.01 18.52 4.56
N LYS A 647 -17.45 17.76 5.57
CA LYS A 647 -16.58 17.01 6.48
C LYS A 647 -17.18 15.65 6.82
N SER A 648 -16.33 14.63 6.89
CA SER A 648 -16.77 13.28 7.26
C SER A 648 -15.70 12.52 8.03
N LEU A 649 -16.16 11.57 8.85
CA LEU A 649 -15.33 10.61 9.56
C LEU A 649 -16.14 9.34 9.82
N SER A 650 -15.68 8.20 9.31
CA SER A 650 -16.30 6.89 9.56
C SER A 650 -15.25 5.81 9.79
N GLY A 651 -15.55 4.87 10.67
CA GLY A 651 -14.64 3.80 11.04
C GLY A 651 -15.05 3.11 12.33
N TYR A 652 -14.05 2.65 13.07
CA TYR A 652 -14.19 1.88 14.31
C TYR A 652 -13.67 2.67 15.50
N THR A 653 -14.28 2.45 16.67
CA THR A 653 -13.76 2.92 17.95
C THR A 653 -14.09 1.94 19.07
N LEU A 654 -13.42 2.08 20.20
CA LEU A 654 -13.73 1.38 21.45
C LEU A 654 -14.34 2.34 22.46
N THR A 655 -15.41 1.92 23.15
CA THR A 655 -15.95 2.64 24.31
C THR A 655 -14.98 2.61 25.49
N GLY A 656 -15.29 3.29 26.59
CA GLY A 656 -14.52 3.25 27.82
C GLY A 656 -14.50 1.87 28.50
N GLU A 657 -15.43 0.98 28.12
CA GLU A 657 -15.53 -0.42 28.55
C GLU A 657 -14.89 -1.40 27.53
N ASN A 658 -14.18 -0.89 26.52
CA ASN A 658 -13.58 -1.65 25.41
C ASN A 658 -14.58 -2.40 24.51
N GLU A 659 -15.85 -1.98 24.51
CA GLU A 659 -16.81 -2.47 23.54
C GLU A 659 -16.59 -1.79 22.18
N GLU A 660 -16.65 -2.57 21.10
CA GLU A 660 -16.38 -2.08 19.76
C GLU A 660 -17.62 -1.45 19.12
N LEU A 661 -17.44 -0.24 18.60
CA LEU A 661 -18.46 0.51 17.88
C LEU A 661 -18.01 0.79 16.44
N ILE A 662 -18.96 0.72 15.53
CA ILE A 662 -18.84 1.23 14.17
C ILE A 662 -19.55 2.58 14.12
N PHE A 663 -18.92 3.60 13.56
CA PHE A 663 -19.54 4.90 13.41
C PHE A 663 -19.38 5.45 12.00
N SER A 664 -20.36 6.24 11.57
CA SER A 664 -20.28 7.06 10.38
C SER A 664 -20.90 8.42 10.65
N ILE A 665 -20.11 9.47 10.39
CA ILE A 665 -20.49 10.87 10.56
C ILE A 665 -20.22 11.58 9.24
N LEU A 666 -21.28 11.98 8.54
CA LEU A 666 -21.22 12.68 7.26
C LEU A 666 -21.91 14.04 7.42
N THR A 667 -21.25 15.13 7.03
CA THR A 667 -21.87 16.46 6.98
C THR A 667 -21.49 17.22 5.71
N ASP A 668 -22.47 17.88 5.09
CA ASP A 668 -22.24 18.90 4.06
C ASP A 668 -23.06 20.17 4.33
N GLN A 669 -22.86 21.18 3.50
CA GLN A 669 -23.43 22.53 3.71
C GLN A 669 -23.03 23.14 5.07
N ASN A 670 -21.85 22.76 5.57
CA ASN A 670 -21.38 23.21 6.88
C ASN A 670 -21.16 24.73 6.86
N PRO A 671 -21.81 25.52 7.76
CA PRO A 671 -21.66 26.98 7.76
C PRO A 671 -20.30 27.42 8.31
N THR A 672 -19.69 26.60 9.18
CA THR A 672 -18.39 26.89 9.82
C THR A 672 -17.55 25.61 10.01
N GLY A 673 -16.46 25.70 10.77
CA GLY A 673 -15.53 24.59 10.99
C GLY A 673 -16.15 23.40 11.75
N MET A 674 -16.42 22.31 11.03
CA MET A 674 -17.10 21.12 11.59
C MET A 674 -16.16 20.09 12.27
N ILE A 675 -14.86 20.09 11.94
CA ILE A 675 -13.90 19.09 12.45
C ILE A 675 -13.91 18.99 13.99
N PRO A 676 -13.85 20.09 14.77
CA PRO A 676 -13.86 20.00 16.23
C PRO A 676 -15.12 19.37 16.79
N HIS A 677 -16.28 19.54 16.14
CA HIS A 677 -17.56 18.95 16.57
C HIS A 677 -17.59 17.45 16.31
N ILE A 678 -17.11 17.01 15.15
CA ILE A 678 -16.92 15.59 14.83
C ILE A 678 -15.96 14.94 15.84
N ASP A 679 -14.82 15.58 16.13
CA ASP A 679 -13.82 15.03 17.04
C ASP A 679 -14.34 14.93 18.48
N ARG A 680 -15.16 15.89 18.93
CA ARG A 680 -15.84 15.80 20.24
C ARG A 680 -16.85 14.66 20.29
N LEU A 681 -17.67 14.47 19.25
CA LEU A 681 -18.61 13.35 19.18
C LEU A 681 -17.88 12.01 19.28
N VAL A 682 -16.82 11.81 18.48
CA VAL A 682 -16.02 10.58 18.54
C VAL A 682 -15.34 10.40 19.90
N THR A 683 -14.83 11.48 20.49
CA THR A 683 -14.25 11.42 21.84
C THR A 683 -15.29 11.04 22.89
N ALA A 684 -16.50 11.61 22.83
CA ALA A 684 -17.58 11.33 23.77
C ALA A 684 -17.99 9.87 23.74
N ILE A 685 -18.20 9.29 22.55
CA ILE A 685 -18.59 7.87 22.43
C ILE A 685 -17.45 6.91 22.80
N SER A 686 -16.19 7.30 22.56
CA SER A 686 -15.02 6.49 22.94
C SER A 686 -14.71 6.55 24.44
N ALA A 687 -15.09 7.65 25.10
CA ALA A 687 -14.96 7.82 26.55
C ALA A 687 -16.17 7.30 27.33
N ALA A 688 -17.27 6.94 26.65
CA ALA A 688 -18.52 6.55 27.27
C ALA A 688 -18.35 5.26 28.10
N LYS A 689 -18.90 5.25 29.32
CA LYS A 689 -18.93 4.12 30.26
C LYS A 689 -20.33 3.99 30.86
N ARG A 690 -20.67 2.78 31.32
CA ARG A 690 -21.97 2.47 31.94
C ARG A 690 -22.19 3.22 33.25
#